data_AF-A0A3A0G192-F1
#
_entry.id   AF-A0A3A0G192-F1
#
_cell.length_a   1.000
_cell.length_b   1.000
_cell.length_c   1.000
_cell.angle_alpha   90.00
_cell.angle_beta   90.00
_cell.angle_gamma   90.00
#
_symmetry.space_group_name_H-M   'P 1'
#
loop_
_entity.id
_entity.type
_entity.pdbx_description
1 polymer ?
#
loop_
_entity_poly.entity_id
_entity_poly.type
_entity_poly.pdbx_seq_one_letter_code
_entity_poly.pdbx_strand_id
1 'polypeptide(L)'
;MNRLLSFRQGRTPCGHRRPRPARLPVVLAAVVVAAAALLPIGTGEPPARAQARATRVPARATATPYTGPTLTPSPTPATPGPAAELFAVRAEDRIGCREEGRAYDSPNLAACLEGYTTDQMTLIEPGTDFVAIPRTAGKFVVPEVAPGADENATAIGAFTFSALVQVDKLDGAPAPVYARVIVDGRTAAPGEIVIADGTLYDNEYHARTFVFRDRLSPGIHTVHVEWRSPAVRARIRDASLLTVVDAPAVHGHRLLTRTSTGTTPVPVGNAAWSPVQSAEGTFHMPADGSVALTFAASLEMTQGDFILLRPVVDNGAVAVEPPEIALAVRSMHEEGRAATFTAPNLAAGAHDVRWEWRASLTDGLAMATARGWTMAVLTGPAATDTTAFAVPHQTGAAQAGNDGAYVPIPGLETKLDIPEGYAEVAVTFSGHVTGRDPAYVAPVVDGVVQEGVEVMVHHPVMHCLDDACSSAEVWDAGARSYTFALKGLPPSETPAKVGLAVRASPYEKSYAEVVDATMTVLRQPWVGPDLAIGANFGAGSTLHEAVIEPGGGTRPMIVIVADVEREDHPVADGSFMDGIDALAFGATRSAKHYYDVVSGGRVEIVRAGPGVLGPYPLSHEAAHYWEGHACDGEGGLVQDDYVSGHAERQAEVLAAADDDFDFAAYDRDLDGVVTSDELAIVVVTPQSNGGGSAADASFKPYCQSPASFYSQDGGPDGTRLKHVLQWYTPSTGDSEDTAVASLNVLNHELGHLLFWLDDAYGATDRFVAGDQLGQPCDIDGADADDVDCQRRVVETVPQMVSLMAASGTSTPHMDGAHKLHLGWVTPETVVASGSYLLEDVRESARVMILPRRDSAHKEYFVLESRFDSDVPNDPRYDYNIVDQGLAIYHVIEPGAGCVTGAWPPSDCDTYTPPTCVAPSIWEEHVANFVRAGLRLVQPDGAHVTTCWLDDDDQRQCDTEYEQTLWGTSSGQSIADVGTLSCPPIVGDPLPADSAPLLRWADGTPSGYELHGIRFEAGAVMAFDVVVKD
;
A
#
# COMPACT_ATOMS: atom_id res chain seq x y z
N MET A 1 -67.88 -45.79 23.32
CA MET A 1 -67.85 -47.08 24.05
C MET A 1 -66.39 -47.38 24.35
N ASN A 2 -65.85 -47.59 25.54
CA ASN A 2 -66.25 -47.67 26.96
C ASN A 2 -64.98 -47.25 27.76
N ARG A 3 -65.02 -46.38 28.79
CA ARG A 3 -65.19 -46.72 30.23
C ARG A 3 -64.19 -47.82 30.70
N LEU A 4 -63.44 -47.76 31.81
CA LEU A 4 -63.53 -47.03 33.10
C LEU A 4 -62.29 -47.34 33.98
N LEU A 5 -61.90 -46.35 34.79
CA LEU A 5 -61.44 -46.36 36.21
C LEU A 5 -60.38 -47.33 36.76
N SER A 6 -59.41 -46.74 37.50
CA SER A 6 -59.18 -47.02 38.93
C SER A 6 -58.34 -45.91 39.63
N PHE A 7 -58.84 -45.43 40.78
CA PHE A 7 -58.22 -44.56 41.81
C PHE A 7 -57.18 -45.37 42.66
N ARG A 8 -56.17 -44.87 43.40
CA ARG A 8 -56.12 -43.86 44.49
C ARG A 8 -54.65 -43.69 45.02
N GLN A 9 -54.33 -42.47 45.51
CA GLN A 9 -53.34 -42.06 46.57
C GLN A 9 -51.83 -42.35 46.37
N GLY A 10 -50.86 -41.43 46.56
CA GLY A 10 -50.81 -40.00 46.90
C GLY A 10 -49.43 -39.61 47.49
N ARG A 11 -48.83 -38.47 47.10
CA ARG A 11 -48.08 -37.48 47.92
C ARG A 11 -47.35 -36.43 47.03
N THR A 12 -47.23 -35.23 47.60
CA THR A 12 -46.90 -33.87 47.10
C THR A 12 -45.49 -33.63 46.53
N PRO A 13 -45.31 -32.52 45.77
CA PRO A 13 -44.22 -31.57 46.09
C PRO A 13 -44.62 -30.08 46.06
N CYS A 14 -43.84 -29.27 46.80
CA CYS A 14 -43.92 -27.82 46.94
C CYS A 14 -43.39 -27.07 45.71
N GLY A 15 -43.92 -25.88 45.45
CA GLY A 15 -43.41 -24.94 44.44
C GLY A 15 -42.94 -23.63 45.03
N HIS A 16 -42.38 -22.75 44.18
CA HIS A 16 -42.47 -21.29 44.31
C HIS A 16 -42.13 -20.60 42.97
N ARG A 17 -43.05 -19.76 42.49
CA ARG A 17 -42.86 -18.75 41.43
C ARG A 17 -42.50 -17.40 42.05
N ARG A 18 -41.65 -16.61 41.40
CA ARG A 18 -41.46 -15.16 41.64
C ARG A 18 -42.07 -14.32 40.50
N PRO A 19 -42.71 -13.17 40.79
CA PRO A 19 -43.11 -12.19 39.78
C PRO A 19 -42.26 -10.89 39.78
N ARG A 20 -42.39 -10.13 38.69
CA ARG A 20 -41.74 -8.85 38.32
C ARG A 20 -41.96 -7.70 39.33
N PRO A 21 -41.08 -6.67 39.38
CA PRO A 21 -41.28 -5.48 40.20
C PRO A 21 -41.78 -4.24 39.42
N ALA A 22 -42.43 -3.34 40.17
CA ALA A 22 -42.90 -2.02 39.77
C ALA A 22 -42.14 -0.91 40.53
N ARG A 23 -42.34 0.34 40.06
CA ARG A 23 -41.59 1.59 40.31
C ARG A 23 -41.72 2.26 41.71
N LEU A 24 -40.71 3.12 42.00
CA LEU A 24 -40.62 4.35 42.84
C LEU A 24 -40.54 4.22 44.38
N PRO A 25 -40.00 5.21 45.16
CA PRO A 25 -39.60 6.59 44.82
C PRO A 25 -38.22 7.11 45.34
N VAL A 26 -37.90 8.33 44.89
CA VAL A 26 -36.77 9.23 45.21
C VAL A 26 -36.79 9.74 46.66
N VAL A 27 -35.63 9.80 47.32
CA VAL A 27 -35.38 10.58 48.55
C VAL A 27 -34.08 11.40 48.39
N LEU A 28 -34.20 12.70 48.66
CA LEU A 28 -33.12 13.69 48.78
C LEU A 28 -32.23 13.41 50.00
N ALA A 29 -30.91 13.59 49.84
CA ALA A 29 -30.01 13.96 50.94
C ALA A 29 -28.96 14.95 50.45
N ALA A 30 -28.79 16.03 51.21
CA ALA A 30 -27.87 17.13 50.99
C ALA A 30 -26.53 16.87 51.70
N VAL A 31 -25.42 17.32 51.11
CA VAL A 31 -24.14 17.58 51.80
C VAL A 31 -23.57 18.92 51.31
N VAL A 32 -23.11 19.72 52.27
CA VAL A 32 -22.52 21.07 52.16
C VAL A 32 -21.07 21.01 52.66
N VAL A 33 -20.10 21.62 51.94
CA VAL A 33 -18.88 22.39 52.37
C VAL A 33 -18.25 22.95 51.06
N ALA A 34 -18.30 24.26 50.69
CA ALA A 34 -17.45 25.44 51.03
C ALA A 34 -15.95 25.31 50.59
N ALA A 35 -15.21 26.25 49.97
CA ALA A 35 -15.38 27.66 49.57
C ALA A 35 -14.20 28.20 48.70
N ALA A 36 -14.44 29.34 48.01
CA ALA A 36 -13.54 30.46 47.61
C ALA A 36 -12.47 30.27 46.49
N ALA A 37 -12.13 31.22 45.60
CA ALA A 37 -12.58 32.56 45.15
C ALA A 37 -11.69 32.91 43.90
N LEU A 38 -12.10 33.63 42.84
CA LEU A 38 -12.06 35.10 42.66
C LEU A 38 -12.48 35.47 41.21
N LEU A 39 -13.07 36.66 41.06
CA LEU A 39 -13.59 37.38 39.88
C LEU A 39 -12.45 38.05 39.03
N PRO A 40 -12.65 38.64 37.80
CA PRO A 40 -13.83 39.44 37.43
C PRO A 40 -14.40 39.39 35.99
N ILE A 41 -15.53 40.09 35.93
CA ILE A 41 -16.53 40.32 34.88
C ILE A 41 -15.98 41.07 33.66
N GLY A 42 -16.36 40.61 32.47
CA GLY A 42 -16.36 41.38 31.21
C GLY A 42 -17.65 41.09 30.44
N THR A 43 -18.48 42.10 30.26
CA THR A 43 -19.77 42.06 29.56
C THR A 43 -19.58 42.14 28.04
N GLY A 44 -20.12 41.17 27.29
CA GLY A 44 -20.27 41.24 25.83
C GLY A 44 -21.54 40.52 25.38
N GLU A 45 -22.42 41.23 24.68
CA GLU A 45 -23.71 40.79 24.14
C GLU A 45 -23.56 39.70 23.06
N PRO A 46 -24.53 38.77 22.90
CA PRO A 46 -24.63 37.89 21.72
C PRO A 46 -25.63 38.44 20.68
N PRO A 47 -25.40 38.30 19.36
CA PRO A 47 -26.36 38.72 18.35
C PRO A 47 -27.45 37.66 18.08
N ALA A 48 -28.55 38.18 17.54
CA ALA A 48 -29.86 37.56 17.43
C ALA A 48 -29.97 36.34 16.51
N ARG A 49 -30.72 35.34 16.95
CA ARG A 49 -31.32 34.27 16.10
C ARG A 49 -32.63 34.77 15.49
N ALA A 50 -32.70 34.82 14.16
CA ALA A 50 -33.93 35.08 13.41
C ALA A 50 -34.80 33.81 13.35
N GLN A 51 -36.05 33.93 13.77
CA GLN A 51 -37.09 32.91 13.65
C GLN A 51 -37.73 32.97 12.26
N ALA A 52 -37.71 31.87 11.52
CA ALA A 52 -38.53 31.70 10.32
C ALA A 52 -39.85 31.00 10.67
N ARG A 53 -40.92 31.58 10.12
CA ARG A 53 -42.32 31.41 10.50
C ARG A 53 -42.98 30.37 9.59
N ALA A 54 -43.58 29.34 10.18
CA ALA A 54 -44.40 28.37 9.46
C ALA A 54 -45.75 28.99 9.05
N THR A 55 -46.08 28.90 7.76
CA THR A 55 -47.43 29.11 7.23
C THR A 55 -47.89 27.86 6.49
N ARG A 56 -49.15 27.51 6.72
CA ARG A 56 -49.82 26.26 6.35
C ARG A 56 -50.84 26.56 5.24
N VAL A 57 -51.27 25.49 4.53
CA VAL A 57 -52.55 25.31 3.76
C VAL A 57 -52.46 25.61 2.22
N PRO A 58 -53.19 24.92 1.30
CA PRO A 58 -53.79 23.55 1.24
C PRO A 58 -53.49 22.75 -0.06
N ALA A 59 -54.12 21.57 -0.12
CA ALA A 59 -54.09 20.48 -1.09
C ALA A 59 -54.58 20.69 -2.55
N ARG A 60 -54.13 19.73 -3.38
CA ARG A 60 -54.78 19.04 -4.53
C ARG A 60 -54.88 19.80 -5.86
N ALA A 61 -54.09 19.35 -6.84
CA ALA A 61 -54.38 19.46 -8.27
C ALA A 61 -53.86 18.23 -9.04
N THR A 62 -54.66 17.83 -10.01
CA THR A 62 -54.62 16.67 -10.91
C THR A 62 -53.44 16.64 -11.89
N ALA A 63 -52.90 15.45 -12.12
CA ALA A 63 -51.89 15.16 -13.13
C ALA A 63 -52.44 15.29 -14.57
N THR A 64 -51.65 15.89 -15.45
CA THR A 64 -51.75 15.78 -16.92
C THR A 64 -50.37 15.38 -17.45
N PRO A 65 -50.29 14.54 -18.49
CA PRO A 65 -49.04 13.95 -18.95
C PRO A 65 -48.21 14.97 -19.74
N TYR A 66 -46.92 15.03 -19.43
CA TYR A 66 -45.93 15.88 -20.08
C TYR A 66 -45.33 15.13 -21.27
N THR A 67 -45.56 15.61 -22.50
CA THR A 67 -44.85 15.17 -23.70
C THR A 67 -43.59 16.03 -23.86
N GLY A 68 -42.42 15.47 -23.55
CA GLY A 68 -41.12 16.12 -23.77
C GLY A 68 -40.71 16.14 -25.26
N PRO A 69 -39.83 17.07 -25.66
CA PRO A 69 -39.35 17.17 -27.03
C PRO A 69 -38.22 16.17 -27.31
N THR A 70 -38.22 15.65 -28.53
CA THR A 70 -37.23 14.74 -29.10
C THR A 70 -35.86 15.41 -29.16
N LEU A 71 -34.86 14.85 -28.47
CA LEU A 71 -33.45 15.19 -28.65
C LEU A 71 -32.86 14.25 -29.72
N THR A 72 -32.37 14.81 -30.81
CA THR A 72 -31.50 14.11 -31.77
C THR A 72 -30.05 14.25 -31.33
N PRO A 73 -29.29 13.16 -31.14
CA PRO A 73 -27.84 13.26 -30.93
C PRO A 73 -27.14 13.46 -32.27
N SER A 74 -26.26 14.46 -32.32
CA SER A 74 -25.27 14.62 -33.39
C SER A 74 -23.91 14.30 -32.77
N PRO A 75 -23.20 13.24 -33.18
CA PRO A 75 -21.89 12.95 -32.64
C PRO A 75 -20.89 13.94 -33.24
N THR A 76 -20.28 14.77 -32.39
CA THR A 76 -19.04 15.46 -32.74
C THR A 76 -17.92 14.50 -32.34
N PRO A 77 -16.95 14.17 -33.22
CA PRO A 77 -15.86 13.27 -32.86
C PRO A 77 -15.09 13.87 -31.67
N ALA A 78 -14.91 13.08 -30.61
CA ALA A 78 -14.05 13.44 -29.50
C ALA A 78 -12.63 13.70 -30.03
N THR A 79 -12.02 14.79 -29.58
CA THR A 79 -10.62 15.08 -29.89
C THR A 79 -9.77 14.14 -29.02
N PRO A 80 -8.75 13.44 -29.56
CA PRO A 80 -7.89 12.57 -28.76
C PRO A 80 -7.29 13.32 -27.58
N GLY A 81 -7.38 12.76 -26.38
CA GLY A 81 -6.75 13.31 -25.17
C GLY A 81 -5.22 13.33 -25.25
N PRO A 82 -4.54 14.17 -24.44
CA PRO A 82 -3.08 14.17 -24.37
C PRO A 82 -2.55 12.85 -23.79
N ALA A 83 -1.42 12.36 -24.31
CA ALA A 83 -0.74 11.17 -23.81
C ALA A 83 -0.39 11.31 -22.32
N ALA A 84 -0.65 10.26 -21.52
CA ALA A 84 -0.38 10.24 -20.10
C ALA A 84 1.13 10.34 -19.80
N GLU A 85 1.51 11.24 -18.89
CA GLU A 85 2.85 11.29 -18.30
C GLU A 85 2.85 10.41 -17.05
N LEU A 86 3.81 9.49 -16.95
CA LEU A 86 3.92 8.60 -15.79
C LEU A 86 5.22 8.84 -15.03
N PHE A 87 5.09 8.88 -13.71
CA PHE A 87 6.20 9.10 -12.81
C PHE A 87 6.03 8.29 -11.51
N ALA A 88 7.14 7.94 -10.87
CA ALA A 88 7.16 7.21 -9.60
C ALA A 88 8.36 7.67 -8.75
N VAL A 89 8.12 7.96 -7.47
CA VAL A 89 9.20 8.22 -6.48
C VAL A 89 9.31 7.03 -5.54
N ARG A 90 10.54 6.59 -5.29
CA ARG A 90 10.89 5.72 -4.16
C ARG A 90 11.95 6.41 -3.34
N ALA A 91 11.77 6.45 -2.03
CA ALA A 91 12.71 7.05 -1.11
C ALA A 91 12.85 6.12 0.10
N GLU A 92 14.07 5.90 0.57
CA GLU A 92 14.31 5.20 1.83
C GLU A 92 13.73 6.03 2.97
N ASP A 93 12.60 5.57 3.49
CA ASP A 93 11.66 6.36 4.29
C ASP A 93 11.95 6.34 5.80
N ARG A 94 12.89 5.50 6.30
CA ARG A 94 13.25 5.46 7.74
C ARG A 94 14.64 4.90 8.03
N ILE A 95 15.51 5.72 8.62
CA ILE A 95 16.58 5.28 9.55
C ILE A 95 16.55 6.19 10.79
N GLY A 96 16.06 5.67 11.91
CA GLY A 96 16.10 6.34 13.21
C GLY A 96 16.04 5.34 14.37
N CYS A 97 16.91 5.52 15.38
CA CYS A 97 17.13 4.70 16.58
C CYS A 97 15.94 3.79 16.95
N ARG A 98 16.10 2.47 16.85
CA ARG A 98 15.34 1.50 17.66
C ARG A 98 16.19 0.27 18.02
N GLU A 99 17.28 0.48 18.75
CA GLU A 99 17.70 -0.50 19.76
C GLU A 99 17.59 0.13 21.15
N GLU A 100 16.99 -0.64 22.07
CA GLU A 100 16.84 -0.39 23.52
C GLU A 100 16.12 0.91 23.97
N GLY A 101 14.80 0.99 23.73
CA GLY A 101 13.88 1.67 24.66
C GLY A 101 14.05 3.18 24.89
N ARG A 102 14.55 3.96 23.92
CA ARG A 102 14.70 5.42 24.05
C ARG A 102 14.11 6.14 22.84
N ALA A 103 12.98 6.84 23.04
CA ALA A 103 12.49 7.86 22.11
C ALA A 103 13.51 9.00 21.99
N TYR A 104 13.47 9.76 20.89
CA TYR A 104 14.33 10.94 20.64
C TYR A 104 14.30 11.97 21.79
N ASP A 105 13.24 11.96 22.61
CA ASP A 105 13.03 12.87 23.74
C ASP A 105 13.72 12.44 25.05
N SER A 106 14.44 11.32 25.05
CA SER A 106 15.14 10.81 26.22
C SER A 106 16.45 11.59 26.46
N PRO A 107 16.75 12.07 27.69
CA PRO A 107 18.01 12.76 28.04
C PRO A 107 19.27 11.87 27.96
N ASN A 108 19.12 10.70 27.35
CA ASN A 108 20.00 9.55 27.37
C ASN A 108 20.38 9.12 25.93
N LEU A 109 20.13 10.00 24.97
CA LEU A 109 20.45 9.88 23.55
C LEU A 109 21.97 9.79 23.28
N ALA A 110 22.81 10.26 24.23
CA ALA A 110 24.26 10.03 24.20
C ALA A 110 24.63 8.53 24.23
N ALA A 111 23.81 7.69 24.88
CA ALA A 111 24.02 6.24 24.83
C ALA A 111 23.46 5.59 23.54
N CYS A 112 22.53 6.23 22.81
CA CYS A 112 22.17 5.78 21.44
C CYS A 112 23.35 6.02 20.49
N LEU A 113 24.12 7.11 20.69
CA LEU A 113 25.31 7.40 19.87
C LEU A 113 26.55 6.59 20.25
N GLU A 114 26.78 6.33 21.54
CA GLU A 114 27.92 5.52 22.00
C GLU A 114 27.79 4.02 21.67
N GLY A 115 26.58 3.55 21.33
CA GLY A 115 26.27 2.17 20.95
C GLY A 115 26.16 1.90 19.44
N TYR A 116 26.41 2.87 18.55
CA TYR A 116 26.47 2.60 17.10
C TYR A 116 27.61 1.63 16.78
N THR A 117 27.35 0.33 16.79
CA THR A 117 28.06 -0.54 15.84
C THR A 117 27.49 -0.24 14.47
N THR A 118 28.36 -0.34 13.48
CA THR A 118 28.23 0.12 12.10
C THR A 118 27.21 -0.65 11.26
N ASP A 119 26.26 -1.37 11.87
CA ASP A 119 25.61 -2.55 11.29
C ASP A 119 24.19 -2.30 10.74
N GLN A 120 23.64 -1.08 10.85
CA GLN A 120 22.34 -0.72 10.23
C GLN A 120 22.48 0.05 8.91
N MET A 121 23.69 0.19 8.39
CA MET A 121 23.91 0.59 7.00
C MET A 121 23.94 -0.66 6.13
N THR A 122 23.51 -0.56 4.86
CA THR A 122 23.86 -1.62 3.90
C THR A 122 25.38 -1.57 3.75
N LEU A 123 26.06 -2.39 4.55
CA LEU A 123 27.49 -2.52 4.56
C LEU A 123 27.86 -3.46 3.43
N ILE A 124 28.57 -2.96 2.44
CA ILE A 124 29.21 -3.81 1.45
C ILE A 124 30.66 -3.97 1.86
N GLU A 125 31.00 -5.19 2.24
CA GLU A 125 32.39 -5.62 2.25
C GLU A 125 32.96 -5.58 0.83
N PRO A 126 34.26 -5.28 0.66
CA PRO A 126 34.87 -5.19 -0.65
C PRO A 126 34.49 -6.37 -1.57
N GLY A 127 33.89 -6.07 -2.71
CA GLY A 127 33.31 -7.08 -3.60
C GLY A 127 33.19 -6.57 -5.04
N THR A 128 33.47 -7.44 -6.01
CA THR A 128 33.39 -7.09 -7.45
C THR A 128 31.98 -7.03 -7.97
N ASP A 129 31.06 -7.67 -7.26
CA ASP A 129 29.68 -7.90 -7.69
C ASP A 129 28.80 -6.72 -7.28
N PHE A 130 27.81 -6.45 -8.13
CA PHE A 130 26.78 -5.47 -7.83
C PHE A 130 25.74 -6.08 -6.90
N VAL A 131 25.33 -5.29 -5.91
CA VAL A 131 24.28 -5.64 -4.97
C VAL A 131 23.14 -4.64 -5.15
N ALA A 132 21.90 -5.13 -5.27
CA ALA A 132 20.73 -4.27 -5.35
C ALA A 132 20.53 -3.51 -4.03
N ILE A 133 20.13 -2.24 -4.13
CA ILE A 133 19.71 -1.45 -2.98
C ILE A 133 18.22 -1.77 -2.74
N PRO A 134 17.86 -2.52 -1.67
CA PRO A 134 16.56 -3.19 -1.55
C PRO A 134 15.32 -2.30 -1.74
N ARG A 135 15.40 -1.02 -1.37
CA ARG A 135 14.27 -0.06 -1.45
C ARG A 135 14.27 0.87 -2.67
N THR A 136 15.23 0.70 -3.56
CA THR A 136 15.22 1.41 -4.86
C THR A 136 14.52 0.62 -5.95
N ALA A 137 14.11 -0.62 -5.66
CA ALA A 137 13.34 -1.43 -6.58
C ALA A 137 11.91 -0.91 -6.70
N GLY A 138 11.42 -0.80 -7.93
CA GLY A 138 10.08 -0.35 -8.26
C GLY A 138 9.64 -0.88 -9.61
N LYS A 139 8.36 -0.73 -9.88
CA LYS A 139 7.77 -0.94 -11.19
C LYS A 139 7.09 0.35 -11.64
N PHE A 140 6.96 0.54 -12.93
CA PHE A 140 6.29 1.70 -13.50
C PHE A 140 5.75 1.34 -14.88
N VAL A 141 4.69 2.02 -15.32
CA VAL A 141 4.02 1.73 -16.60
C VAL A 141 4.45 2.75 -17.64
N VAL A 142 4.73 2.28 -18.84
CA VAL A 142 4.88 3.13 -20.03
C VAL A 142 3.58 2.97 -20.83
N PRO A 143 2.79 4.04 -20.99
CA PRO A 143 1.51 3.95 -21.70
C PRO A 143 1.71 3.54 -23.18
N GLU A 144 0.70 2.89 -23.76
CA GLU A 144 0.69 2.64 -25.20
C GLU A 144 0.76 3.95 -25.97
N VAL A 145 1.55 3.93 -27.05
CA VAL A 145 1.73 5.13 -27.88
C VAL A 145 0.44 5.37 -28.64
N ALA A 146 -0.06 6.61 -28.62
CA ALA A 146 -1.34 6.96 -29.25
C ALA A 146 -1.47 6.39 -30.69
N PRO A 147 -2.67 5.91 -31.09
CA PRO A 147 -2.90 5.30 -32.39
C PRO A 147 -2.35 6.15 -33.55
N GLY A 148 -1.40 5.59 -34.31
CA GLY A 148 -0.76 6.27 -35.46
C GLY A 148 0.67 6.78 -35.20
N ALA A 149 1.20 6.65 -33.99
CA ALA A 149 2.63 6.75 -33.76
C ALA A 149 3.39 5.55 -34.38
N ASP A 150 4.68 5.71 -34.68
CA ASP A 150 5.54 4.61 -35.14
C ASP A 150 5.51 3.49 -34.10
N GLU A 151 5.17 2.26 -34.49
CA GLU A 151 5.18 1.08 -33.62
C GLU A 151 6.56 0.83 -32.97
N ASN A 152 7.62 1.45 -33.49
CA ASN A 152 8.97 1.45 -32.92
C ASN A 152 9.25 2.65 -31.98
N ALA A 153 8.24 3.48 -31.67
CA ALA A 153 8.39 4.63 -30.79
C ALA A 153 8.57 4.16 -29.33
N THR A 154 9.83 4.04 -28.89
CA THR A 154 10.16 3.75 -27.49
C THR A 154 10.10 5.02 -26.66
N ALA A 155 9.40 5.01 -25.53
CA ALA A 155 9.48 6.03 -24.51
C ALA A 155 10.91 6.17 -23.96
N ILE A 156 11.22 7.34 -23.42
CA ILE A 156 12.46 7.55 -22.68
C ILE A 156 12.12 7.61 -21.20
N GLY A 157 12.67 6.68 -20.42
CA GLY A 157 12.70 6.79 -18.97
C GLY A 157 13.93 7.57 -18.51
N ALA A 158 13.76 8.52 -17.60
CA ALA A 158 14.83 9.11 -16.79
C ALA A 158 14.70 8.64 -15.34
N PHE A 159 15.82 8.22 -14.78
CA PHE A 159 15.89 7.67 -13.44
C PHE A 159 16.87 8.51 -12.61
N THR A 160 16.38 9.36 -11.72
CA THR A 160 17.24 10.19 -10.85
C THR A 160 17.49 9.44 -9.56
N PHE A 161 18.71 8.94 -9.39
CA PHE A 161 19.17 8.30 -8.17
C PHE A 161 19.89 9.33 -7.29
N SER A 162 19.51 9.43 -6.02
CA SER A 162 20.26 10.19 -5.01
C SER A 162 20.57 9.28 -3.83
N ALA A 163 21.78 9.35 -3.30
CA ALA A 163 22.15 8.63 -2.08
C ALA A 163 23.27 9.31 -1.33
N LEU A 164 23.41 8.96 -0.06
CA LEU A 164 24.53 9.32 0.80
C LEU A 164 25.46 8.11 0.94
N VAL A 165 26.72 8.28 0.53
CA VAL A 165 27.72 7.19 0.46
C VAL A 165 28.88 7.53 1.39
N GLN A 166 29.25 6.60 2.27
CA GLN A 166 30.44 6.66 3.10
C GLN A 166 31.45 5.63 2.61
N VAL A 167 32.74 5.98 2.58
CA VAL A 167 33.83 5.08 2.20
C VAL A 167 34.84 4.98 3.34
N ASP A 168 35.10 3.76 3.80
CA ASP A 168 36.14 3.49 4.79
C ASP A 168 37.48 3.36 4.04
N LYS A 169 38.44 4.23 4.36
CA LYS A 169 39.76 4.19 3.71
C LYS A 169 40.55 2.97 4.16
N LEU A 170 41.00 2.16 3.20
CA LEU A 170 41.98 1.09 3.42
C LEU A 170 43.30 1.51 2.77
N ASP A 171 44.38 1.49 3.56
CA ASP A 171 45.77 1.88 3.24
C ASP A 171 46.12 2.11 1.74
N GLY A 172 45.88 3.35 1.28
CA GLY A 172 46.66 3.99 0.20
C GLY A 172 46.27 3.75 -1.26
N ALA A 173 45.22 2.98 -1.56
CA ALA A 173 44.73 2.82 -2.94
C ALA A 173 43.36 3.49 -3.13
N PRO A 174 43.18 4.38 -4.11
CA PRO A 174 41.86 4.92 -4.43
C PRO A 174 40.96 3.79 -4.90
N ALA A 175 39.78 3.72 -4.30
CA ALA A 175 38.85 2.62 -4.49
C ALA A 175 37.45 3.19 -4.72
N PRO A 176 37.03 3.27 -5.99
CA PRO A 176 35.74 3.83 -6.32
C PRO A 176 34.58 2.91 -5.91
N VAL A 177 33.54 3.53 -5.35
CA VAL A 177 32.20 2.96 -5.21
C VAL A 177 31.42 3.31 -6.47
N TYR A 178 30.77 2.30 -7.04
CA TYR A 178 29.98 2.45 -8.26
C TYR A 178 28.49 2.27 -7.98
N ALA A 179 27.65 3.01 -8.70
CA ALA A 179 26.22 2.72 -8.81
C ALA A 179 25.82 2.53 -10.28
N ARG A 180 24.72 1.81 -10.51
CA ARG A 180 24.03 1.71 -11.80
C ARG A 180 22.54 1.53 -11.58
N VAL A 181 21.72 2.01 -12.52
CA VAL A 181 20.29 1.70 -12.57
C VAL A 181 20.08 0.52 -13.52
N ILE A 182 19.30 -0.45 -13.08
CA ILE A 182 18.85 -1.61 -13.87
C ILE A 182 17.38 -1.40 -14.20
N VAL A 183 17.03 -1.50 -15.48
CA VAL A 183 15.66 -1.45 -15.98
C VAL A 183 15.39 -2.72 -16.78
N ASP A 184 14.44 -3.53 -16.34
CA ASP A 184 14.13 -4.86 -16.92
C ASP A 184 15.37 -5.76 -17.08
N GLY A 185 16.23 -5.77 -16.06
CA GLY A 185 17.49 -6.52 -16.08
C GLY A 185 18.59 -5.93 -16.97
N ARG A 186 18.38 -4.75 -17.58
CA ARG A 186 19.36 -4.06 -18.43
C ARG A 186 19.91 -2.82 -17.73
N THR A 187 21.21 -2.57 -17.85
CA THR A 187 21.81 -1.36 -17.28
C THR A 187 21.41 -0.11 -18.07
N ALA A 188 20.74 0.83 -17.43
CA ALA A 188 20.41 2.14 -17.98
C ALA A 188 21.68 2.97 -18.26
N ALA A 189 21.66 3.79 -19.31
CA ALA A 189 22.76 4.70 -19.63
C ALA A 189 22.89 5.79 -18.52
N PRO A 190 24.10 6.20 -18.13
CA PRO A 190 25.39 5.99 -18.80
C PRO A 190 26.10 4.66 -18.50
N GLY A 191 25.46 3.74 -17.78
CA GLY A 191 26.09 2.52 -17.27
C GLY A 191 26.51 2.71 -15.82
N GLU A 192 27.69 2.22 -15.47
CA GLU A 192 28.24 2.38 -14.12
C GLU A 192 28.80 3.78 -13.92
N ILE A 193 28.48 4.41 -12.79
CA ILE A 193 28.97 5.74 -12.40
C ILE A 193 29.72 5.66 -11.07
N VAL A 194 30.70 6.53 -10.87
CA VAL A 194 31.44 6.62 -9.61
C VAL A 194 30.68 7.53 -8.63
N ILE A 195 30.12 6.93 -7.58
CA ILE A 195 29.38 7.65 -6.54
C ILE A 195 30.25 8.07 -5.36
N ALA A 196 31.44 7.49 -5.22
CA ALA A 196 32.52 7.94 -4.33
C ALA A 196 33.85 7.36 -4.85
N ASP A 197 34.98 8.05 -4.74
CA ASP A 197 36.25 7.58 -5.36
C ASP A 197 37.36 7.17 -4.37
N GLY A 198 37.11 7.30 -3.06
CA GLY A 198 38.03 6.85 -2.00
C GLY A 198 39.39 7.57 -2.01
N THR A 199 39.56 8.66 -2.76
CA THR A 199 40.82 9.41 -2.82
C THR A 199 41.03 10.33 -1.62
N LEU A 200 39.97 10.67 -0.91
CA LEU A 200 39.97 11.68 0.15
C LEU A 200 40.02 11.08 1.56
N TYR A 201 39.83 11.90 2.58
CA TYR A 201 40.15 11.61 3.98
C TYR A 201 39.34 10.44 4.56
N ASP A 202 39.79 9.87 5.69
CA ASP A 202 39.08 8.77 6.36
C ASP A 202 37.67 9.21 6.76
N ASN A 203 36.63 8.45 6.39
CA ASN A 203 35.22 8.64 6.78
C ASN A 203 34.43 9.83 6.18
N GLU A 204 34.77 10.29 4.98
CA GLU A 204 33.94 11.31 4.31
C GLU A 204 32.59 10.74 3.81
N TYR A 205 31.54 11.55 3.95
CA TYR A 205 30.21 11.26 3.44
C TYR A 205 29.94 12.05 2.16
N HIS A 206 29.57 11.37 1.08
CA HIS A 206 29.23 11.99 -0.19
C HIS A 206 27.74 11.84 -0.49
N ALA A 207 27.00 12.96 -0.52
CA ALA A 207 25.67 12.98 -1.12
C ALA A 207 25.83 13.22 -2.62
N ARG A 208 25.33 12.30 -3.46
CA ARG A 208 25.38 12.48 -4.92
C ARG A 208 24.05 12.14 -5.56
N THR A 209 23.70 12.92 -6.57
CA THR A 209 22.53 12.72 -7.41
C THR A 209 22.96 12.54 -8.86
N PHE A 210 22.44 11.51 -9.51
CA PHE A 210 22.72 11.19 -10.90
C PHE A 210 21.46 10.81 -11.64
N VAL A 211 21.37 11.20 -12.90
CA VAL A 211 20.27 10.84 -13.78
C VAL A 211 20.73 9.79 -14.78
N PHE A 212 20.03 8.66 -14.80
CA PHE A 212 20.16 7.58 -15.77
C PHE A 212 19.04 7.66 -16.79
N ARG A 213 19.18 6.95 -17.91
CA ARG A 213 18.14 6.87 -18.93
C ARG A 213 18.08 5.50 -19.60
N ASP A 214 16.88 5.09 -20.00
CA ASP A 214 16.69 3.93 -20.86
C ASP A 214 15.58 4.17 -21.90
N ARG A 215 15.58 3.35 -22.95
CA ARG A 215 14.50 3.26 -23.93
C ARG A 215 13.56 2.14 -23.54
N LEU A 216 12.29 2.47 -23.49
CA LEU A 216 11.24 1.62 -22.95
C LEU A 216 10.17 1.41 -24.00
N SER A 217 9.75 0.15 -24.17
CA SER A 217 8.53 -0.16 -24.92
C SER A 217 7.31 0.28 -24.10
N PRO A 218 6.09 0.32 -24.68
CA PRO A 218 4.88 0.29 -23.87
C PRO A 218 4.83 -0.95 -22.96
N GLY A 219 4.18 -0.82 -21.80
CA GLY A 219 3.98 -1.90 -20.83
C GLY A 219 4.54 -1.61 -19.44
N ILE A 220 4.54 -2.63 -18.58
CA ILE A 220 5.06 -2.55 -17.22
C ILE A 220 6.56 -2.83 -17.24
N HIS A 221 7.33 -1.93 -16.61
CA HIS A 221 8.78 -2.02 -16.47
C HIS A 221 9.17 -2.16 -15.01
N THR A 222 10.29 -2.82 -14.76
CA THR A 222 10.94 -2.90 -13.44
C THR A 222 12.17 -2.00 -13.43
N VAL A 223 12.45 -1.33 -12.31
CA VAL A 223 13.67 -0.56 -12.11
C VAL A 223 14.23 -0.79 -10.72
N HIS A 224 15.55 -0.93 -10.59
CA HIS A 224 16.23 -0.86 -9.29
C HIS A 224 17.62 -0.26 -9.44
N VAL A 225 18.21 0.17 -8.33
CA VAL A 225 19.61 0.61 -8.29
C VAL A 225 20.45 -0.51 -7.74
N GLU A 226 21.60 -0.73 -8.36
CA GLU A 226 22.65 -1.58 -7.82
C GLU A 226 23.90 -0.76 -7.55
N TRP A 227 24.69 -1.19 -6.57
CA TRP A 227 25.96 -0.58 -6.26
C TRP A 227 27.02 -1.63 -5.95
N ARG A 228 28.29 -1.25 -6.05
CA ARG A 228 29.43 -2.10 -5.68
C ARG A 228 30.59 -1.29 -5.16
N SER A 229 31.43 -1.92 -4.35
CA SER A 229 32.67 -1.33 -3.86
C SER A 229 33.81 -2.37 -3.96
N PRO A 230 34.60 -2.39 -5.04
CA PRO A 230 35.52 -3.50 -5.32
C PRO A 230 36.70 -3.65 -4.36
N ALA A 231 37.14 -2.54 -3.75
CA ALA A 231 38.41 -2.49 -3.02
C ALA A 231 38.32 -1.84 -1.64
N VAL A 232 37.18 -1.23 -1.30
CA VAL A 232 36.96 -0.59 0.00
C VAL A 232 35.64 -1.02 0.59
N ARG A 233 35.57 -0.98 1.90
CA ARG A 233 34.31 -1.09 2.61
C ARG A 233 33.57 0.22 2.40
N ALA A 234 32.34 0.13 1.94
CA ALA A 234 31.51 1.31 1.69
C ALA A 234 30.13 1.10 2.30
N ARG A 235 29.45 2.20 2.56
CA ARG A 235 28.11 2.25 3.14
C ARG A 235 27.26 3.20 2.33
N ILE A 236 26.01 2.83 2.09
CA ILE A 236 25.03 3.67 1.42
C ILE A 236 23.79 3.82 2.29
N ARG A 237 23.20 5.02 2.30
CA ARG A 237 21.95 5.32 3.00
C ARG A 237 21.18 6.45 2.31
N ASP A 238 19.95 6.64 2.76
CA ASP A 238 19.02 7.68 2.30
C ASP A 238 18.86 7.64 0.77
N ALA A 239 18.84 6.43 0.21
CA ALA A 239 18.77 6.21 -1.22
C ALA A 239 17.35 6.54 -1.72
N SER A 240 17.25 7.39 -2.74
CA SER A 240 16.02 7.68 -3.45
C SER A 240 16.19 7.48 -4.94
N LEU A 241 15.13 6.98 -5.58
CA LEU A 241 15.02 6.80 -7.01
C LEU A 241 13.76 7.50 -7.51
N LEU A 242 13.96 8.44 -8.43
CA LEU A 242 12.93 9.15 -9.14
C LEU A 242 12.80 8.59 -10.54
N THR A 243 11.64 8.07 -10.93
CA THR A 243 11.40 7.60 -12.29
C THR A 243 10.47 8.57 -12.99
N VAL A 244 10.93 9.16 -14.10
CA VAL A 244 10.13 10.01 -14.99
C VAL A 244 10.08 9.32 -16.35
N VAL A 245 8.89 9.02 -16.86
CA VAL A 245 8.72 8.44 -18.20
C VAL A 245 8.10 9.47 -19.12
N ASP A 246 8.73 9.66 -20.27
CA ASP A 246 8.20 10.48 -21.35
C ASP A 246 7.88 9.61 -22.55
N ALA A 247 6.58 9.46 -22.85
CA ALA A 247 6.11 8.83 -24.07
C ALA A 247 6.48 9.73 -25.26
N PRO A 248 6.99 9.20 -26.38
CA PRO A 248 7.44 10.03 -27.49
C PRO A 248 6.22 10.74 -28.09
N ALA A 249 6.12 12.05 -27.87
CA ALA A 249 5.21 12.86 -28.67
C ALA A 249 5.68 12.82 -30.13
N VAL A 250 4.74 12.95 -31.08
CA VAL A 250 4.98 13.02 -32.53
C VAL A 250 6.01 14.10 -32.93
N HIS A 251 6.36 15.01 -32.00
CA HIS A 251 7.21 16.17 -32.26
C HIS A 251 8.59 16.16 -31.58
N GLY A 252 8.97 15.12 -30.81
CA GLY A 252 10.30 14.98 -30.20
C GLY A 252 10.26 14.75 -28.68
N HIS A 253 11.42 14.42 -28.09
CA HIS A 253 11.52 14.10 -26.66
C HIS A 253 11.32 15.35 -25.79
N ARG A 254 10.43 15.24 -24.82
CA ARG A 254 10.10 16.22 -23.76
C ARG A 254 11.03 16.08 -22.56
N LEU A 255 11.75 14.97 -22.51
CA LEU A 255 12.80 14.65 -21.56
C LEU A 255 14.16 14.60 -22.28
N LEU A 256 15.09 15.48 -21.90
CA LEU A 256 16.50 15.41 -22.33
C LEU A 256 17.38 15.11 -21.14
N THR A 257 18.18 14.05 -21.22
CA THR A 257 19.22 13.74 -20.23
C THR A 257 20.58 13.59 -20.89
N ARG A 258 21.61 14.16 -20.26
CA ARG A 258 23.02 13.98 -20.64
C ARG A 258 23.89 13.80 -19.41
N THR A 259 24.99 13.10 -19.58
CA THR A 259 26.00 12.89 -18.54
C THR A 259 27.40 13.09 -19.13
N SER A 260 28.37 13.42 -18.27
CA SER A 260 29.77 13.49 -18.68
C SER A 260 30.29 12.12 -19.10
N THR A 261 30.79 11.99 -20.33
CA THR A 261 31.34 10.73 -20.87
C THR A 261 32.81 10.50 -20.55
N GLY A 262 33.45 11.39 -19.78
CA GLY A 262 34.88 11.35 -19.51
C GLY A 262 35.18 11.56 -18.04
N THR A 263 36.16 10.80 -17.53
CA THR A 263 36.77 10.97 -16.21
C THR A 263 37.78 12.11 -16.17
N THR A 264 38.00 12.80 -17.29
CA THR A 264 38.95 13.91 -17.36
C THR A 264 38.37 15.07 -16.58
N PRO A 265 39.01 15.46 -15.47
CA PRO A 265 38.47 16.49 -14.61
C PRO A 265 38.43 17.84 -15.36
N VAL A 266 37.31 18.56 -15.33
CA VAL A 266 37.17 19.83 -16.07
C VAL A 266 37.44 21.00 -15.13
N PRO A 267 38.55 21.77 -15.31
CA PRO A 267 38.91 22.85 -14.42
C PRO A 267 38.05 24.11 -14.67
N VAL A 268 37.67 24.76 -13.58
CA VAL A 268 36.96 26.04 -13.53
C VAL A 268 37.82 27.00 -12.72
N GLY A 269 38.43 27.97 -13.41
CA GLY A 269 39.36 28.93 -12.77
C GLY A 269 39.18 30.35 -13.26
N ASN A 270 38.11 30.64 -14.02
CA ASN A 270 37.90 31.93 -14.66
C ASN A 270 36.65 32.61 -14.10
N ALA A 271 36.72 33.91 -13.86
CA ALA A 271 35.60 34.74 -13.46
C ALA A 271 34.61 35.04 -14.60
N ALA A 272 35.02 34.81 -15.86
CA ALA A 272 34.12 34.84 -17.00
C ALA A 272 33.32 33.53 -17.09
N TRP A 273 32.06 33.65 -17.51
CA TRP A 273 31.23 32.49 -17.84
C TRP A 273 31.89 31.67 -18.94
N SER A 274 32.07 30.38 -18.68
CA SER A 274 32.55 29.41 -19.65
C SER A 274 31.58 28.24 -19.75
N PRO A 275 31.34 27.68 -20.95
CA PRO A 275 30.54 26.48 -21.10
C PRO A 275 31.11 25.33 -20.29
N VAL A 276 30.23 24.56 -19.65
CA VAL A 276 30.57 23.24 -19.10
C VAL A 276 30.72 22.30 -20.30
N GLN A 277 31.90 21.72 -20.48
CA GLN A 277 32.21 20.91 -21.66
C GLN A 277 31.19 19.77 -21.84
N SER A 278 30.56 19.73 -23.01
CA SER A 278 29.53 18.74 -23.43
C SER A 278 28.18 18.80 -22.70
N ALA A 279 27.98 19.74 -21.76
CA ALA A 279 26.70 19.96 -21.08
C ALA A 279 25.80 20.93 -21.89
N GLU A 280 25.47 20.52 -23.10
CA GLU A 280 24.57 21.22 -24.01
C GLU A 280 23.63 20.22 -24.68
N GLY A 281 22.48 20.64 -25.16
CA GLY A 281 21.57 19.78 -25.90
C GLY A 281 20.31 20.51 -26.34
N THR A 282 19.53 19.84 -27.19
CA THR A 282 18.27 20.36 -27.72
C THR A 282 17.12 19.56 -27.12
N PHE A 283 16.09 20.23 -26.63
CA PHE A 283 14.85 19.62 -26.14
C PHE A 283 13.64 20.21 -26.87
N HIS A 284 12.50 19.53 -26.83
CA HIS A 284 11.31 19.99 -27.52
C HIS A 284 10.18 20.35 -26.54
N MET A 285 9.67 21.57 -26.66
CA MET A 285 8.45 22.03 -25.99
C MET A 285 7.23 21.70 -26.85
N PRO A 286 6.29 20.86 -26.38
CA PRO A 286 5.13 20.43 -27.17
C PRO A 286 4.12 21.56 -27.39
N ALA A 287 4.07 22.51 -26.46
CA ALA A 287 3.23 23.69 -26.49
C ALA A 287 3.90 24.79 -25.66
N ASP A 288 3.28 25.96 -25.63
CA ASP A 288 3.70 27.03 -24.73
C ASP A 288 3.60 26.54 -23.29
N GLY A 289 4.71 26.54 -22.56
CA GLY A 289 4.77 25.92 -21.24
C GLY A 289 6.03 26.24 -20.44
N SER A 290 6.19 25.57 -19.31
CA SER A 290 7.38 25.71 -18.47
C SER A 290 8.31 24.51 -18.67
N VAL A 291 9.60 24.70 -18.41
CA VAL A 291 10.60 23.63 -18.38
C VAL A 291 11.39 23.69 -17.07
N ALA A 292 11.66 22.53 -16.47
CA ALA A 292 12.60 22.36 -15.38
C ALA A 292 13.95 21.88 -15.94
N LEU A 293 15.02 22.59 -15.59
CA LEU A 293 16.39 22.34 -16.04
C LEU A 293 17.23 22.01 -14.81
N THR A 294 17.56 20.74 -14.63
CA THR A 294 18.37 20.27 -13.50
C THR A 294 19.78 19.96 -13.94
N PHE A 295 20.77 20.39 -13.18
CA PHE A 295 22.17 20.04 -13.34
C PHE A 295 22.73 19.55 -12.02
N ALA A 296 23.38 18.41 -12.02
CA ALA A 296 24.07 17.86 -10.87
C ALA A 296 25.53 17.60 -11.21
N ALA A 297 26.45 17.96 -10.31
CA ALA A 297 27.87 17.68 -10.49
C ALA A 297 28.56 17.37 -9.16
N SER A 298 29.63 16.57 -9.28
CA SER A 298 30.66 16.43 -8.24
C SER A 298 31.82 17.36 -8.58
N LEU A 299 32.09 18.30 -7.69
CA LEU A 299 33.11 19.34 -7.81
C LEU A 299 34.15 19.19 -6.71
N GLU A 300 35.42 19.19 -7.08
CA GLU A 300 36.54 19.33 -6.15
C GLU A 300 37.00 20.80 -6.14
N MET A 301 36.74 21.53 -5.05
CA MET A 301 37.22 22.92 -4.90
C MET A 301 38.60 22.95 -4.25
N THR A 302 39.59 23.54 -4.94
CA THR A 302 40.97 23.68 -4.45
C THR A 302 41.27 25.08 -3.92
N GLN A 303 40.53 26.10 -4.37
CA GLN A 303 40.69 27.49 -3.95
C GLN A 303 39.37 28.28 -4.18
N GLY A 304 39.19 29.39 -3.44
CA GLY A 304 38.16 30.42 -3.66
C GLY A 304 36.83 30.21 -2.93
N ASP A 305 35.89 31.14 -3.13
CA ASP A 305 34.65 31.19 -2.35
C ASP A 305 33.52 30.32 -2.91
N PHE A 306 33.23 30.38 -4.21
CA PHE A 306 32.14 29.60 -4.80
C PHE A 306 32.27 29.49 -6.31
N ILE A 307 31.66 28.44 -6.86
CA ILE A 307 31.42 28.28 -8.29
C ILE A 307 29.96 28.60 -8.57
N LEU A 308 29.69 29.49 -9.51
CA LEU A 308 28.34 29.78 -9.98
C LEU A 308 28.02 28.92 -11.21
N LEU A 309 26.78 28.50 -11.32
CA LEU A 309 26.23 27.75 -12.44
C LEU A 309 24.98 28.47 -12.97
N ARG A 310 24.78 28.44 -14.29
CA ARG A 310 23.52 28.82 -14.93
C ARG A 310 23.25 27.99 -16.19
N PRO A 311 21.99 27.74 -16.53
CA PRO A 311 21.60 27.36 -17.87
C PRO A 311 21.48 28.60 -18.77
N VAL A 312 21.80 28.42 -20.04
CA VAL A 312 21.58 29.39 -21.11
C VAL A 312 20.70 28.73 -22.14
N VAL A 313 19.44 29.16 -22.21
CA VAL A 313 18.44 28.66 -23.15
C VAL A 313 18.34 29.61 -24.35
N ASP A 314 18.42 29.06 -25.56
CA ASP A 314 18.36 29.76 -26.85
C ASP A 314 19.33 30.95 -26.92
N ASN A 315 20.59 30.70 -26.57
CA ASN A 315 21.64 31.72 -26.49
C ASN A 315 21.31 32.90 -25.54
N GLY A 316 20.49 32.65 -24.52
CA GLY A 316 20.07 33.63 -23.52
C GLY A 316 18.86 34.46 -23.94
N ALA A 317 18.15 34.06 -25.00
CA ALA A 317 16.89 34.68 -25.39
C ALA A 317 15.75 34.39 -24.41
N VAL A 318 15.86 33.30 -23.66
CA VAL A 318 14.88 32.86 -22.68
C VAL A 318 15.42 33.10 -21.27
N ALA A 319 14.61 33.75 -20.43
CA ALA A 319 14.93 33.96 -19.02
C ALA A 319 14.77 32.67 -18.24
N VAL A 320 15.71 32.41 -17.32
CA VAL A 320 15.72 31.26 -16.42
C VAL A 320 15.66 31.75 -14.98
N GLU A 321 14.95 31.02 -14.12
CA GLU A 321 14.74 31.33 -12.71
C GLU A 321 15.26 30.18 -11.82
N PRO A 322 16.23 30.43 -10.93
CA PRO A 322 16.90 31.71 -10.72
C PRO A 322 17.92 31.94 -11.85
N PRO A 323 18.44 33.16 -12.05
CA PRO A 323 19.37 33.41 -13.16
C PRO A 323 20.73 32.70 -13.01
N GLU A 324 21.14 32.40 -11.78
CA GLU A 324 22.37 31.65 -11.43
C GLU A 324 22.23 31.06 -10.01
N ILE A 325 22.93 29.95 -9.74
CA ILE A 325 23.01 29.29 -8.43
C ILE A 325 24.48 29.04 -8.08
N ALA A 326 24.85 29.14 -6.81
CA ALA A 326 26.14 28.65 -6.34
C ALA A 326 26.15 27.12 -6.39
N LEU A 327 26.96 26.50 -7.25
CA LEU A 327 27.06 25.06 -7.36
C LEU A 327 27.97 24.44 -6.29
N ALA A 328 28.95 25.21 -5.79
CA ALA A 328 29.79 24.82 -4.66
C ALA A 328 30.16 26.07 -3.85
N VAL A 329 30.27 25.95 -2.52
CA VAL A 329 30.49 27.08 -1.59
C VAL A 329 31.54 26.72 -0.54
N ARG A 330 32.60 27.54 -0.46
CA ARG A 330 33.70 27.61 0.51
C ARG A 330 34.09 26.29 1.18
N SER A 331 35.19 25.67 0.71
CA SER A 331 36.25 24.97 1.48
C SER A 331 36.97 23.94 0.58
N MET A 332 38.09 23.37 1.04
CA MET A 332 38.94 22.43 0.30
C MET A 332 38.33 21.01 0.24
N HIS A 333 37.13 20.86 -0.33
CA HIS A 333 36.40 19.59 -0.32
C HIS A 333 35.78 19.23 -1.68
N GLU A 334 35.46 17.94 -1.83
CA GLU A 334 34.61 17.43 -2.89
C GLU A 334 33.14 17.57 -2.50
N GLU A 335 32.40 18.42 -3.20
CA GLU A 335 30.96 18.58 -3.01
C GLU A 335 30.17 17.97 -4.17
N GLY A 336 29.05 17.30 -3.87
CA GLY A 336 28.05 16.88 -4.84
C GLY A 336 26.80 17.75 -4.72
N ARG A 337 26.44 18.51 -5.76
CA ARG A 337 25.25 19.38 -5.71
C ARG A 337 24.39 19.22 -6.96
N ALA A 338 23.07 19.26 -6.78
CA ALA A 338 22.11 19.47 -7.84
C ALA A 338 21.54 20.90 -7.77
N ALA A 339 21.18 21.45 -8.92
CA ALA A 339 20.56 22.76 -9.05
C ALA A 339 19.49 22.68 -10.12
N THR A 340 18.25 23.01 -9.75
CA THR A 340 17.11 23.07 -10.68
C THR A 340 16.75 24.52 -10.96
N PHE A 341 16.54 24.80 -12.25
CA PHE A 341 16.13 26.09 -12.79
C PHE A 341 14.79 25.89 -13.51
N THR A 342 13.98 26.93 -13.59
CA THR A 342 12.80 26.95 -14.44
C THR A 342 12.96 27.96 -15.54
N ALA A 343 12.36 27.68 -16.68
CA ALA A 343 12.13 28.69 -17.69
C ALA A 343 10.64 28.64 -18.04
N PRO A 344 9.86 29.63 -17.59
CA PRO A 344 8.42 29.66 -17.85
C PRO A 344 8.12 30.22 -19.24
N ASN A 345 6.99 29.81 -19.81
CA ASN A 345 6.45 30.33 -21.07
C ASN A 345 7.41 30.17 -22.28
N LEU A 346 8.14 29.05 -22.38
CA LEU A 346 8.83 28.71 -23.62
C LEU A 346 7.79 28.39 -24.67
N ALA A 347 7.97 28.95 -25.88
CA ALA A 347 7.10 28.69 -27.00
C ALA A 347 7.16 27.21 -27.43
N ALA A 348 6.12 26.70 -28.06
CA ALA A 348 6.19 25.39 -28.72
C ALA A 348 7.34 25.35 -29.74
N GLY A 349 8.20 24.33 -29.69
CA GLY A 349 9.36 24.26 -30.58
C GLY A 349 10.60 23.61 -29.98
N ALA A 350 11.64 23.50 -30.79
CA ALA A 350 12.94 23.02 -30.34
C ALA A 350 13.70 24.16 -29.65
N HIS A 351 14.32 23.87 -28.52
CA HIS A 351 15.11 24.81 -27.72
C HIS A 351 16.47 24.23 -27.42
N ASP A 352 17.49 25.07 -27.49
CA ASP A 352 18.86 24.69 -27.14
C ASP A 352 19.16 25.14 -25.71
N VAL A 353 19.62 24.22 -24.86
CA VAL A 353 20.18 24.52 -23.55
C VAL A 353 21.67 24.25 -23.55
N ARG A 354 22.44 25.15 -22.94
CA ARG A 354 23.82 24.87 -22.52
C ARG A 354 24.05 25.33 -21.10
N TRP A 355 24.91 24.64 -20.37
CA TRP A 355 25.30 25.02 -19.03
C TRP A 355 26.59 25.82 -19.06
N GLU A 356 26.64 26.89 -18.28
CA GLU A 356 27.82 27.71 -18.07
C GLU A 356 28.13 27.79 -16.58
N TRP A 357 29.41 27.88 -16.25
CA TRP A 357 29.87 28.16 -14.89
C TRP A 357 30.87 29.33 -14.86
N ARG A 358 31.13 29.86 -13.68
CA ARG A 358 32.26 30.78 -13.42
C ARG A 358 32.71 30.69 -11.97
N ALA A 359 33.96 31.06 -11.74
CA ALA A 359 34.51 31.28 -10.40
C ALA A 359 34.05 32.63 -9.84
N SER A 360 33.85 32.70 -8.52
CA SER A 360 33.62 33.98 -7.83
C SER A 360 34.81 34.94 -7.95
N LEU A 361 34.52 36.24 -7.88
CA LEU A 361 35.50 37.33 -7.86
C LEU A 361 35.84 37.86 -6.45
N THR A 362 35.16 37.39 -5.41
CA THR A 362 35.15 38.08 -4.11
C THR A 362 36.44 37.91 -3.29
N ASP A 363 37.00 36.69 -3.15
CA ASP A 363 38.20 36.46 -2.30
C ASP A 363 39.34 35.64 -2.96
N GLY A 364 39.41 35.63 -4.31
CA GLY A 364 40.42 34.91 -5.10
C GLY A 364 39.79 34.03 -6.17
N LEU A 365 40.49 33.78 -7.28
CA LEU A 365 39.96 32.95 -8.37
C LEU A 365 39.70 31.54 -7.82
N ALA A 366 38.42 31.20 -7.69
CA ALA A 366 38.05 29.87 -7.30
C ALA A 366 38.53 28.87 -8.35
N MET A 367 39.21 27.82 -7.92
CA MET A 367 39.64 26.72 -8.77
C MET A 367 38.88 25.47 -8.37
N ALA A 368 37.96 25.04 -9.22
CA ALA A 368 37.21 23.81 -9.02
C ALA A 368 37.42 22.85 -10.17
N THR A 369 37.20 21.57 -9.91
CA THR A 369 37.35 20.54 -10.90
C THR A 369 36.12 19.63 -10.87
N ALA A 370 35.37 19.58 -11.97
CA ALA A 370 34.24 18.65 -12.06
C ALA A 370 34.73 17.25 -12.45
N ARG A 371 34.49 16.26 -11.58
CA ARG A 371 34.86 14.84 -11.84
C ARG A 371 33.76 14.07 -12.56
N GLY A 372 32.51 14.53 -12.46
CA GLY A 372 31.37 14.02 -13.20
C GLY A 372 30.16 14.94 -13.07
N TRP A 373 29.30 14.95 -14.09
CA TRP A 373 28.06 15.73 -14.06
C TRP A 373 26.94 15.04 -14.85
N THR A 374 25.71 15.37 -14.49
CA THR A 374 24.48 15.00 -15.19
C THR A 374 23.61 16.24 -15.37
N MET A 375 22.87 16.30 -16.47
CA MET A 375 21.83 17.29 -16.67
C MET A 375 20.55 16.58 -17.12
N ALA A 376 19.42 17.07 -16.62
CA ALA A 376 18.09 16.66 -17.02
C ALA A 376 17.27 17.90 -17.38
N VAL A 377 16.47 17.77 -18.42
CA VAL A 377 15.50 18.77 -18.86
C VAL A 377 14.16 18.08 -18.90
N LEU A 378 13.20 18.60 -18.14
CA LEU A 378 11.84 18.10 -18.06
C LEU A 378 10.89 19.20 -18.52
N THR A 379 10.28 19.03 -19.68
CA THR A 379 9.25 19.96 -20.16
C THR A 379 7.89 19.58 -19.60
N GLY A 380 7.06 20.58 -19.30
CA GLY A 380 5.73 20.33 -18.76
C GLY A 380 4.67 20.11 -19.80
N PRO A 381 3.53 19.54 -19.38
CA PRO A 381 2.35 19.45 -20.22
C PRO A 381 1.95 20.85 -20.71
N ALA A 382 1.37 20.87 -21.91
CA ALA A 382 0.79 22.07 -22.50
C ALA A 382 -0.13 22.74 -21.48
N ALA A 383 0.02 24.04 -21.28
CA ALA A 383 -0.64 24.80 -20.23
C ALA A 383 -2.18 24.62 -20.22
N THR A 384 -2.66 23.70 -19.39
CA THR A 384 -4.04 23.66 -18.91
C THR A 384 -4.07 24.27 -17.50
N ASP A 385 -3.78 25.58 -17.40
CA ASP A 385 -3.92 26.47 -16.20
C ASP A 385 -3.42 25.97 -14.82
N THR A 386 -2.84 24.79 -14.72
CA THR A 386 -2.41 24.16 -13.48
C THR A 386 -0.93 23.86 -13.57
N THR A 387 -0.15 24.44 -12.67
CA THR A 387 1.31 24.29 -12.67
C THR A 387 1.70 22.84 -12.39
N ALA A 388 2.10 22.11 -13.42
CA ALA A 388 2.59 20.73 -13.29
C ALA A 388 3.87 20.63 -12.44
N PHE A 389 4.63 21.73 -12.35
CA PHE A 389 5.77 21.84 -11.43
C PHE A 389 6.02 23.27 -10.97
N ALA A 390 6.56 23.37 -9.76
CA ALA A 390 7.02 24.62 -9.16
C ALA A 390 8.44 24.44 -8.65
N VAL A 391 9.31 25.42 -8.89
CA VAL A 391 10.69 25.40 -8.39
C VAL A 391 10.95 26.62 -7.52
N PRO A 392 10.41 26.66 -6.30
CA PRO A 392 10.72 27.73 -5.37
C PRO A 392 12.19 27.70 -4.92
N HIS A 393 12.71 28.90 -4.68
CA HIS A 393 14.10 29.15 -4.28
C HIS A 393 14.15 29.76 -2.90
N GLN A 394 15.14 29.36 -2.12
CA GLN A 394 15.32 29.88 -0.79
C GLN A 394 15.63 31.39 -0.83
N THR A 395 14.88 32.18 -0.07
CA THR A 395 15.03 33.65 -0.02
C THR A 395 15.87 34.13 1.15
N GLY A 396 16.24 33.24 2.08
CA GLY A 396 17.09 33.52 3.22
C GLY A 396 17.41 32.26 4.02
N ALA A 397 18.51 32.28 4.77
CA ALA A 397 18.96 31.15 5.58
C ALA A 397 17.87 30.66 6.54
N ALA A 398 17.75 29.34 6.68
CA ALA A 398 16.87 28.70 7.66
C ALA A 398 17.76 28.11 8.75
N GLN A 399 17.62 28.58 9.99
CA GLN A 399 18.40 28.09 11.11
C GLN A 399 17.48 27.43 12.14
N ALA A 400 17.63 26.13 12.32
CA ALA A 400 16.99 25.37 13.39
C ALA A 400 17.93 25.26 14.59
N GLY A 401 17.39 25.50 15.78
CA GLY A 401 18.09 25.34 17.05
C GLY A 401 18.01 23.92 17.59
N ASN A 402 18.39 23.76 18.85
CA ASN A 402 18.40 22.47 19.54
C ASN A 402 17.10 22.12 20.27
N ASP A 403 16.01 22.85 20.02
CA ASP A 403 14.69 22.55 20.60
C ASP A 403 13.97 21.40 19.87
N GLY A 404 14.58 20.84 18.82
CA GLY A 404 14.01 19.78 17.99
C GLY A 404 12.87 20.28 17.09
N ALA A 405 12.57 21.58 17.11
CA ALA A 405 11.45 22.14 16.36
C ALA A 405 11.79 22.30 14.88
N TYR A 406 10.79 22.03 14.05
CA TYR A 406 10.85 22.30 12.63
C TYR A 406 10.73 23.80 12.35
N VAL A 407 11.70 24.32 11.61
CA VAL A 407 11.74 25.70 11.11
C VAL A 407 11.49 25.67 9.60
N PRO A 408 10.42 26.30 9.08
CA PRO A 408 10.19 26.41 7.64
C PRO A 408 11.40 27.03 6.93
N ILE A 409 11.77 26.49 5.76
CA ILE A 409 12.88 27.02 4.97
C ILE A 409 12.37 28.22 4.16
N PRO A 410 12.79 29.47 4.45
CA PRO A 410 12.18 30.67 3.87
C PRO A 410 12.27 30.68 2.34
N GLY A 411 11.13 30.79 1.67
CA GLY A 411 11.04 30.83 0.21
C GLY A 411 10.86 29.46 -0.45
N LEU A 412 11.02 28.35 0.27
CA LEU A 412 10.72 27.00 -0.22
C LEU A 412 9.28 26.61 0.12
N GLU A 413 8.32 27.39 -0.37
CA GLU A 413 6.88 27.10 -0.32
C GLU A 413 6.29 27.37 -1.71
N THR A 414 5.41 26.50 -2.18
CA THR A 414 4.60 26.71 -3.37
C THR A 414 3.15 26.36 -3.10
N LYS A 415 2.26 26.96 -3.89
CA LYS A 415 0.87 26.54 -3.96
C LYS A 415 0.74 25.48 -5.04
N LEU A 416 -0.04 24.46 -4.75
CA LEU A 416 -0.30 23.37 -5.66
C LEU A 416 -1.80 23.11 -5.73
N ASP A 417 -2.38 23.29 -6.92
CA ASP A 417 -3.75 22.89 -7.17
C ASP A 417 -3.81 21.35 -7.18
N ILE A 418 -4.65 20.76 -6.34
CA ILE A 418 -4.89 19.32 -6.32
C ILE A 418 -6.28 19.11 -6.92
N PRO A 419 -6.38 18.73 -8.21
CA PRO A 419 -7.68 18.50 -8.86
C PRO A 419 -8.47 17.41 -8.14
N GLU A 420 -9.76 17.27 -8.45
CA GLU A 420 -10.59 16.16 -7.93
C GLU A 420 -9.91 14.81 -8.22
N GLY A 421 -9.48 14.12 -7.15
CA GLY A 421 -8.62 12.94 -7.21
C GLY A 421 -7.46 13.05 -6.21
N TYR A 422 -6.95 11.93 -5.70
CA TYR A 422 -5.73 11.96 -4.90
C TYR A 422 -4.54 12.22 -5.82
N ALA A 423 -3.75 13.25 -5.53
CA ALA A 423 -2.49 13.48 -6.22
C ALA A 423 -1.32 12.95 -5.40
N GLU A 424 -0.35 12.33 -6.07
CA GLU A 424 0.99 12.22 -5.52
C GLU A 424 1.82 13.43 -5.94
N VAL A 425 2.63 13.89 -5.00
CA VAL A 425 3.47 15.06 -5.17
C VAL A 425 4.89 14.67 -4.79
N ALA A 426 5.80 14.78 -5.75
CA ALA A 426 7.21 14.65 -5.44
C ALA A 426 7.79 16.00 -5.09
N VAL A 427 8.57 16.03 -4.01
CA VAL A 427 9.27 17.23 -3.55
C VAL A 427 10.76 16.92 -3.55
N THR A 428 11.49 17.39 -4.56
CA THR A 428 12.95 17.30 -4.58
C THR A 428 13.55 18.52 -3.92
N PHE A 429 14.23 18.32 -2.80
CA PHE A 429 15.06 19.29 -2.12
C PHE A 429 16.50 19.22 -2.64
N SER A 430 17.16 20.36 -2.82
CA SER A 430 18.61 20.43 -2.92
C SER A 430 19.14 21.71 -2.29
N GLY A 431 20.04 21.61 -1.32
CA GLY A 431 20.57 22.78 -0.61
C GLY A 431 21.90 22.51 0.07
N HIS A 432 22.59 23.59 0.45
CA HIS A 432 23.76 23.49 1.32
C HIS A 432 23.29 23.41 2.76
N VAL A 433 23.61 22.31 3.43
CA VAL A 433 23.22 22.09 4.82
C VAL A 433 24.47 22.04 5.67
N THR A 434 24.47 22.85 6.72
CA THR A 434 25.53 22.88 7.75
C THR A 434 24.91 22.71 9.12
N GLY A 435 25.73 22.36 10.10
CA GLY A 435 25.26 22.19 11.46
C GLY A 435 26.26 21.46 12.32
N ARG A 436 26.12 21.62 13.63
CA ARG A 436 26.95 20.90 14.61
C ARG A 436 26.49 19.46 14.83
N ASP A 437 25.22 19.20 14.55
CA ASP A 437 24.54 17.93 14.82
C ASP A 437 23.72 17.51 13.58
N PRO A 438 23.15 16.29 13.57
CA PRO A 438 22.33 15.86 12.45
C PRO A 438 21.19 16.84 12.14
N ALA A 439 21.02 17.15 10.85
CA ALA A 439 19.92 17.98 10.37
C ALA A 439 18.93 17.11 9.61
N TYR A 440 17.65 17.37 9.84
CA TYR A 440 16.55 16.66 9.20
C TYR A 440 15.74 17.66 8.38
N VAL A 441 15.34 17.28 7.18
CA VAL A 441 14.39 18.03 6.36
C VAL A 441 13.16 17.18 6.12
N ALA A 442 11.99 17.81 6.22
CA ALA A 442 10.70 17.18 5.98
C ALA A 442 9.81 18.07 5.12
N PRO A 443 8.91 17.48 4.31
CA PRO A 443 7.90 18.24 3.59
C PRO A 443 6.83 18.76 4.55
N VAL A 444 6.27 19.92 4.21
CA VAL A 444 5.21 20.61 4.95
C VAL A 444 4.03 20.75 4.01
N VAL A 445 2.85 20.32 4.45
CA VAL A 445 1.59 20.47 3.70
C VAL A 445 0.65 21.31 4.55
N ASP A 446 0.24 22.46 4.03
CA ASP A 446 -0.65 23.42 4.71
C ASP A 446 -0.18 23.81 6.12
N GLY A 447 1.14 23.91 6.29
CA GLY A 447 1.78 24.25 7.57
C GLY A 447 1.96 23.05 8.51
N VAL A 448 1.54 21.86 8.12
CA VAL A 448 1.71 20.62 8.89
C VAL A 448 2.92 19.85 8.35
N VAL A 449 3.91 19.63 9.21
CA VAL A 449 5.09 18.83 8.89
C VAL A 449 4.67 17.37 8.72
N GLN A 450 5.11 16.75 7.64
CA GLN A 450 4.90 15.33 7.37
C GLN A 450 6.02 14.53 8.02
N GLU A 451 5.99 14.41 9.36
CA GLU A 451 7.07 13.80 10.16
C GLU A 451 7.35 12.33 9.77
N GLY A 452 6.36 11.64 9.19
CA GLY A 452 6.53 10.28 8.67
C GLY A 452 7.41 10.17 7.42
N VAL A 453 7.84 11.30 6.84
CA VAL A 453 8.61 11.40 5.59
C VAL A 453 9.86 12.28 5.78
N GLU A 454 10.35 12.44 7.01
CA GLU A 454 11.58 13.22 7.30
C GLU A 454 12.85 12.46 6.89
N VAL A 455 13.90 13.21 6.53
CA VAL A 455 15.17 12.63 6.07
C VAL A 455 16.35 13.36 6.68
N MET A 456 17.37 12.61 7.08
CA MET A 456 18.61 13.18 7.58
C MET A 456 19.45 13.73 6.42
N VAL A 457 19.35 15.04 6.21
CA VAL A 457 20.14 15.77 5.23
C VAL A 457 21.38 16.40 5.84
N HIS A 458 21.78 16.13 7.08
CA HIS A 458 23.12 16.48 7.55
C HIS A 458 23.57 15.47 8.59
N HIS A 459 24.84 15.07 8.55
CA HIS A 459 25.47 14.32 9.63
C HIS A 459 26.93 14.78 9.72
N PRO A 460 27.27 15.65 10.67
CA PRO A 460 28.63 16.13 10.79
C PRO A 460 29.57 15.01 11.24
N VAL A 461 30.80 15.01 10.71
CA VAL A 461 31.92 14.26 11.28
C VAL A 461 32.63 15.18 12.27
N MET A 462 32.62 14.80 13.55
CA MET A 462 33.38 15.52 14.57
C MET A 462 34.82 15.00 14.58
N HIS A 463 35.76 15.82 14.13
CA HIS A 463 37.19 15.57 14.31
C HIS A 463 37.65 16.19 15.62
N CYS A 464 38.02 15.35 16.58
CA CYS A 464 38.63 15.80 17.82
C CYS A 464 40.11 16.11 17.58
N LEU A 465 40.49 17.39 17.65
CA LEU A 465 41.89 17.81 17.51
C LEU A 465 42.75 17.46 18.74
N ASP A 466 42.12 17.07 19.84
CA ASP A 466 42.76 16.62 21.07
C ASP A 466 42.08 15.36 21.62
N ASP A 467 42.82 14.58 22.42
CA ASP A 467 42.35 13.34 23.04
C ASP A 467 41.13 13.54 23.96
N ALA A 468 40.81 14.78 24.33
CA ALA A 468 39.67 15.14 25.18
C ALA A 468 38.46 15.65 24.37
N CYS A 469 38.53 15.70 23.03
CA CYS A 469 37.56 16.35 22.15
C CYS A 469 37.19 17.79 22.57
N SER A 470 38.07 18.49 23.29
CA SER A 470 37.79 19.83 23.80
C SER A 470 37.82 20.90 22.69
N SER A 471 38.46 20.56 21.58
CA SER A 471 38.49 21.28 20.32
C SER A 471 38.03 20.38 19.16
N ALA A 472 36.74 19.97 19.20
CA ALA A 472 36.12 19.31 18.07
C ALA A 472 35.93 20.31 16.93
N GLU A 473 36.62 20.10 15.82
CA GLU A 473 36.26 20.75 14.56
C GLU A 473 35.18 19.91 13.89
N VAL A 474 34.09 20.57 13.50
CA VAL A 474 33.05 19.94 12.69
C VAL A 474 33.51 20.05 11.25
N TRP A 475 33.95 18.93 10.70
CA TRP A 475 34.32 18.79 9.30
C TRP A 475 33.12 18.14 8.60
N ASP A 476 32.12 18.96 8.26
CA ASP A 476 31.30 18.70 7.09
C ASP A 476 30.25 19.81 6.95
N ALA A 477 30.34 20.51 5.83
CA ALA A 477 29.31 21.36 5.27
C ALA A 477 29.21 20.87 3.82
N GLY A 478 28.03 20.43 3.40
CA GLY A 478 27.91 19.78 2.10
C GLY A 478 26.58 20.09 1.45
N ALA A 479 26.63 20.32 0.14
CA ALA A 479 25.44 20.34 -0.69
C ALA A 479 24.79 18.95 -0.71
N ARG A 480 23.47 18.90 -0.53
CA ARG A 480 22.72 17.64 -0.39
C ARG A 480 21.39 17.77 -1.09
N SER A 481 20.98 16.68 -1.76
CA SER A 481 19.72 16.61 -2.48
C SER A 481 18.95 15.35 -2.09
N TYR A 482 17.63 15.46 -1.99
CA TYR A 482 16.74 14.35 -1.67
C TYR A 482 15.38 14.55 -2.31
N THR A 483 14.66 13.47 -2.66
CA THR A 483 13.28 13.57 -3.16
C THR A 483 12.30 12.88 -2.24
N PHE A 484 11.35 13.65 -1.70
CA PHE A 484 10.22 13.16 -0.91
C PHE A 484 9.06 12.75 -1.83
N ALA A 485 8.30 11.74 -1.41
CA ALA A 485 7.03 11.38 -2.01
C ALA A 485 5.91 11.73 -1.03
N LEU A 486 5.04 12.67 -1.40
CA LEU A 486 3.80 12.98 -0.67
C LEU A 486 2.66 12.26 -1.34
N LYS A 487 2.01 11.34 -0.60
CA LYS A 487 0.92 10.50 -1.11
C LYS A 487 -0.40 10.88 -0.46
N GLY A 488 -1.49 10.60 -1.17
CA GLY A 488 -2.84 10.74 -0.64
C GLY A 488 -3.18 12.18 -0.24
N LEU A 489 -2.61 13.18 -0.91
CA LEU A 489 -3.02 14.56 -0.64
C LEU A 489 -4.48 14.72 -1.09
N PRO A 490 -5.40 15.08 -0.19
CA PRO A 490 -6.81 15.14 -0.52
C PRO A 490 -7.06 16.26 -1.54
N PRO A 491 -8.03 16.09 -2.46
CA PRO A 491 -8.47 17.17 -3.30
C PRO A 491 -8.94 18.35 -2.46
N SER A 492 -8.60 19.57 -2.88
CA SER A 492 -8.89 20.78 -2.12
C SER A 492 -9.31 21.91 -3.06
N GLU A 493 -10.42 22.57 -2.71
CA GLU A 493 -10.90 23.77 -3.42
C GLU A 493 -9.88 24.93 -3.34
N THR A 494 -9.01 24.92 -2.34
CA THR A 494 -7.89 25.85 -2.23
C THR A 494 -6.57 25.14 -2.52
N PRO A 495 -5.70 25.71 -3.37
CA PRO A 495 -4.40 25.10 -3.64
C PRO A 495 -3.65 24.80 -2.34
N ALA A 496 -3.25 23.54 -2.17
CA ALA A 496 -2.46 23.08 -1.04
C ALA A 496 -1.12 23.81 -1.01
N LYS A 497 -0.66 24.23 0.17
CA LYS A 497 0.66 24.82 0.34
C LYS A 497 1.67 23.73 0.63
N VAL A 498 2.53 23.44 -0.33
CA VAL A 498 3.61 22.47 -0.17
C VAL A 498 4.91 23.23 0.06
N GLY A 499 5.64 22.89 1.12
CA GLY A 499 6.92 23.50 1.45
C GLY A 499 7.88 22.53 2.13
N LEU A 500 9.00 23.05 2.63
CA LEU A 500 9.99 22.28 3.40
C LEU A 500 10.29 22.96 4.74
N ALA A 501 10.57 22.13 5.74
CA ALA A 501 11.08 22.58 7.03
C ALA A 501 12.35 21.80 7.41
N VAL A 502 13.23 22.44 8.16
CA VAL A 502 14.45 21.84 8.71
C VAL A 502 14.36 21.80 10.24
N ARG A 503 14.87 20.74 10.86
CA ARG A 503 15.15 20.70 12.31
C ARG A 503 16.58 20.20 12.56
N ALA A 504 17.16 20.60 13.69
CA ALA A 504 18.37 19.97 14.19
C ALA A 504 18.01 18.87 15.21
N SER A 505 18.93 17.92 15.41
CA SER A 505 18.82 16.98 16.51
C SER A 505 18.75 17.71 17.88
N PRO A 506 17.96 17.24 18.86
CA PRO A 506 17.73 17.95 20.13
C PRO A 506 18.91 18.00 21.13
N TYR A 507 20.16 17.76 20.71
CA TYR A 507 21.33 17.81 21.61
C TYR A 507 21.72 19.22 22.08
N GLU A 508 22.35 19.29 23.25
CA GLU A 508 22.82 20.56 23.82
C GLU A 508 23.85 21.23 22.89
N LYS A 509 23.49 22.39 22.32
CA LYS A 509 24.27 23.18 21.32
C LYS A 509 24.18 22.72 19.86
N SER A 510 23.20 21.88 19.51
CA SER A 510 22.86 21.63 18.11
C SER A 510 22.38 22.88 17.41
N TYR A 511 22.74 22.99 16.14
CA TYR A 511 22.03 23.81 15.18
C TYR A 511 22.15 23.17 13.81
N ALA A 512 21.16 23.44 12.97
CA ALA A 512 21.19 23.14 11.55
C ALA A 512 20.91 24.43 10.79
N GLU A 513 21.69 24.71 9.76
CA GLU A 513 21.49 25.85 8.87
C GLU A 513 21.41 25.35 7.43
N VAL A 514 20.32 25.69 6.75
CA VAL A 514 20.14 25.45 5.31
C VAL A 514 20.30 26.77 4.58
N VAL A 515 21.13 26.80 3.55
CA VAL A 515 21.33 27.95 2.65
C VAL A 515 21.36 27.54 1.18
N ASP A 516 21.08 28.51 0.31
CA ASP A 516 21.01 28.37 -1.15
C ASP A 516 20.13 27.21 -1.64
N ALA A 517 19.13 26.79 -0.87
CA ALA A 517 18.33 25.64 -1.22
C ALA A 517 17.33 25.93 -2.36
N THR A 518 17.02 24.88 -3.10
CA THR A 518 16.00 24.81 -4.13
C THR A 518 15.05 23.68 -3.78
N MET A 519 13.78 23.86 -4.10
CA MET A 519 12.77 22.82 -4.01
C MET A 519 12.16 22.67 -5.40
N THR A 520 11.99 21.45 -5.89
CA THR A 520 11.24 21.13 -7.10
C THR A 520 10.02 20.32 -6.68
N VAL A 521 8.83 20.85 -6.93
CA VAL A 521 7.57 20.16 -6.68
C VAL A 521 7.05 19.68 -8.02
N LEU A 522 6.88 18.38 -8.18
CA LEU A 522 6.27 17.74 -9.35
C LEU A 522 4.94 17.17 -8.91
N ARG A 523 3.86 17.55 -9.61
CA ARG A 523 2.52 17.00 -9.37
C ARG A 523 2.15 16.08 -10.52
N GLN A 524 1.76 14.86 -10.19
CA GLN A 524 1.14 13.97 -11.14
C GLN A 524 -0.37 13.94 -10.90
N PRO A 525 -1.21 14.16 -11.94
CA PRO A 525 -2.66 14.11 -11.79
C PRO A 525 -3.15 12.69 -11.47
N TRP A 526 -2.40 11.66 -11.86
CA TRP A 526 -2.69 10.25 -11.62
C TRP A 526 -1.39 9.46 -11.61
N VAL A 527 -0.98 8.94 -10.45
CA VAL A 527 0.05 7.89 -10.43
C VAL A 527 -0.69 6.59 -10.69
N GLY A 528 -0.17 5.85 -11.68
CA GLY A 528 -0.40 4.42 -11.71
C GLY A 528 -0.04 3.82 -10.33
N PRO A 529 -0.64 2.69 -10.03
CA PRO A 529 -0.81 2.25 -8.67
C PRO A 529 0.62 2.05 -8.04
N ASP A 530 0.74 2.39 -6.75
CA ASP A 530 2.00 2.51 -6.01
C ASP A 530 2.56 1.11 -5.67
N LEU A 531 3.32 0.55 -6.61
CA LEU A 531 3.74 -0.84 -6.55
C LEU A 531 4.73 -1.11 -5.38
N ALA A 532 4.24 -1.41 -4.17
CA ALA A 532 5.01 -1.92 -3.03
C ALA A 532 5.43 -3.38 -3.26
N ILE A 533 6.73 -3.70 -3.28
CA ILE A 533 7.16 -5.11 -3.28
C ILE A 533 6.92 -5.69 -1.87
N GLY A 534 5.68 -6.04 -1.58
CA GLY A 534 5.32 -6.98 -0.54
C GLY A 534 5.11 -8.36 -1.14
N ALA A 535 5.15 -9.36 -0.27
CA ALA A 535 4.72 -10.72 -0.55
C ALA A 535 3.43 -10.79 -1.36
N ASN A 536 3.40 -11.66 -2.35
CA ASN A 536 2.26 -11.88 -3.23
C ASN A 536 1.12 -12.58 -2.45
N PHE A 537 0.18 -11.84 -1.86
CA PHE A 537 -1.03 -12.38 -1.22
C PHE A 537 -2.20 -12.45 -2.23
N GLY A 538 -2.01 -12.88 -3.48
CA GLY A 538 -3.09 -12.97 -4.49
C GLY A 538 -2.94 -14.11 -5.51
N ALA A 539 -4.00 -14.91 -5.70
CA ALA A 539 -4.08 -16.01 -6.66
C ALA A 539 -4.62 -15.49 -7.99
N GLY A 540 -3.79 -15.60 -9.02
CA GLY A 540 -4.19 -15.30 -10.39
C GLY A 540 -3.01 -14.87 -11.26
N SER A 541 -2.00 -14.25 -10.66
CA SER A 541 -0.77 -13.86 -11.34
C SER A 541 0.11 -15.10 -11.59
N THR A 542 -0.17 -15.82 -12.68
CA THR A 542 0.82 -16.73 -13.31
C THR A 542 1.98 -15.96 -13.95
N LEU A 543 1.94 -14.63 -13.94
CA LEU A 543 2.96 -13.72 -14.44
C LEU A 543 3.04 -12.49 -13.51
N HIS A 544 4.24 -12.26 -12.96
CA HIS A 544 4.90 -11.01 -12.53
C HIS A 544 4.11 -9.71 -12.19
N GLU A 545 2.79 -9.67 -12.04
CA GLU A 545 2.00 -8.43 -12.08
C GLU A 545 1.37 -8.03 -10.74
N ALA A 546 1.13 -8.96 -9.81
CA ALA A 546 0.48 -8.58 -8.56
C ALA A 546 1.48 -7.97 -7.58
N VAL A 547 1.31 -6.68 -7.38
CA VAL A 547 1.84 -5.94 -6.27
C VAL A 547 0.63 -5.40 -5.55
N ILE A 548 0.56 -5.68 -4.26
CA ILE A 548 -0.54 -5.21 -3.45
C ILE A 548 -0.16 -3.85 -2.90
N GLU A 549 -1.04 -2.91 -3.18
CA GLU A 549 -0.85 -1.51 -2.86
C GLU A 549 -1.64 -1.15 -1.62
N PRO A 550 -1.33 -0.01 -0.98
CA PRO A 550 -2.26 0.57 -0.02
C PRO A 550 -3.64 0.70 -0.67
N GLY A 551 -4.57 -0.18 -0.30
CA GLY A 551 -5.86 -0.33 -0.96
C GLY A 551 -6.79 0.79 -0.53
N GLY A 552 -6.62 2.00 -1.07
CA GLY A 552 -7.43 3.17 -0.70
C GLY A 552 -8.09 3.86 -1.88
N GLY A 553 -8.96 4.82 -1.57
CA GLY A 553 -9.63 5.70 -2.52
C GLY A 553 -11.07 5.29 -2.83
N THR A 554 -11.65 6.00 -3.79
CA THR A 554 -12.99 5.74 -4.30
C THR A 554 -12.95 4.62 -5.34
N ARG A 555 -13.88 3.66 -5.23
CA ARG A 555 -14.04 2.52 -6.13
C ARG A 555 -15.45 2.56 -6.73
N PRO A 556 -15.60 3.00 -8.00
CA PRO A 556 -16.85 2.85 -8.72
C PRO A 556 -17.20 1.37 -8.86
N MET A 557 -18.45 1.02 -8.58
CA MET A 557 -18.95 -0.34 -8.73
C MET A 557 -20.28 -0.34 -9.48
N ILE A 558 -20.40 -1.26 -10.43
CA ILE A 558 -21.64 -1.59 -11.14
C ILE A 558 -22.02 -3.04 -10.85
N VAL A 559 -23.30 -3.26 -10.54
CA VAL A 559 -23.87 -4.58 -10.32
C VAL A 559 -24.81 -4.91 -11.47
N ILE A 560 -24.64 -6.05 -12.12
CA ILE A 560 -25.36 -6.46 -13.33
C ILE A 560 -26.06 -7.78 -13.02
N VAL A 561 -27.39 -7.78 -13.02
CA VAL A 561 -28.17 -8.98 -12.70
C VAL A 561 -28.48 -9.77 -13.97
N ALA A 562 -27.95 -10.99 -14.04
CA ALA A 562 -28.20 -11.97 -15.08
C ALA A 562 -29.36 -12.90 -14.67
N ASP A 563 -30.44 -12.93 -15.43
CA ASP A 563 -31.57 -13.83 -15.20
C ASP A 563 -31.55 -15.01 -16.17
N VAL A 564 -31.31 -16.20 -15.62
CA VAL A 564 -31.27 -17.48 -16.34
C VAL A 564 -32.56 -18.28 -16.18
N GLU A 565 -33.59 -17.71 -15.54
CA GLU A 565 -34.91 -18.33 -15.29
C GLU A 565 -34.82 -19.77 -14.73
N ARG A 566 -33.94 -19.98 -13.75
CA ARG A 566 -33.75 -21.29 -13.13
C ARG A 566 -35.01 -21.77 -12.41
N GLU A 567 -35.50 -22.95 -12.80
CA GLU A 567 -36.56 -23.66 -12.07
C GLU A 567 -36.10 -23.93 -10.63
N ASP A 568 -36.96 -23.66 -9.64
CA ASP A 568 -36.69 -23.79 -8.19
C ASP A 568 -35.70 -22.80 -7.56
N HIS A 569 -35.30 -21.75 -8.28
CA HIS A 569 -34.46 -20.66 -7.75
C HIS A 569 -35.22 -19.33 -7.66
N PRO A 570 -34.73 -18.36 -6.87
CA PRO A 570 -35.32 -17.03 -6.82
C PRO A 570 -35.37 -16.38 -8.21
N VAL A 571 -36.46 -15.69 -8.50
CA VAL A 571 -36.63 -14.92 -9.75
C VAL A 571 -36.03 -13.53 -9.54
N ALA A 572 -35.38 -12.97 -10.56
CA ALA A 572 -34.82 -11.62 -10.52
C ALA A 572 -35.90 -10.52 -10.61
N ASP A 573 -36.92 -10.59 -9.75
CA ASP A 573 -38.00 -9.59 -9.74
C ASP A 573 -37.58 -8.29 -9.04
N GLY A 574 -38.49 -7.30 -8.98
CA GLY A 574 -38.17 -6.01 -8.34
C GLY A 574 -37.73 -6.12 -6.88
N SER A 575 -38.23 -7.11 -6.12
CA SER A 575 -37.80 -7.32 -4.73
C SER A 575 -36.39 -7.90 -4.67
N PHE A 576 -36.04 -8.79 -5.60
CA PHE A 576 -34.67 -9.28 -5.74
C PHE A 576 -33.71 -8.13 -6.04
N MET A 577 -34.05 -7.29 -7.04
CA MET A 577 -33.23 -6.14 -7.44
C MET A 577 -33.02 -5.13 -6.31
N ASP A 578 -34.08 -4.78 -5.57
CA ASP A 578 -34.00 -3.90 -4.40
C ASP A 578 -33.13 -4.51 -3.28
N GLY A 579 -33.18 -5.83 -3.10
CA GLY A 579 -32.35 -6.56 -2.14
C GLY A 579 -30.86 -6.53 -2.52
N ILE A 580 -30.53 -6.74 -3.80
CA ILE A 580 -29.17 -6.63 -4.31
C ILE A 580 -28.64 -5.21 -4.15
N ASP A 581 -29.45 -4.21 -4.47
CA ASP A 581 -29.10 -2.80 -4.29
C ASP A 581 -28.78 -2.47 -2.83
N ALA A 582 -29.59 -2.96 -1.91
CA ALA A 582 -29.38 -2.78 -0.47
C ALA A 582 -28.08 -3.46 0.01
N LEU A 583 -27.79 -4.68 -0.46
CA LEU A 583 -26.56 -5.41 -0.13
C LEU A 583 -25.30 -4.79 -0.74
N ALA A 584 -25.40 -4.17 -1.92
CA ALA A 584 -24.26 -3.53 -2.56
C ALA A 584 -23.98 -2.12 -2.01
N PHE A 585 -25.03 -1.30 -1.91
CA PHE A 585 -24.91 0.16 -1.73
C PHE A 585 -25.73 0.74 -0.58
N GLY A 586 -26.38 -0.09 0.25
CA GLY A 586 -27.12 0.35 1.42
C GLY A 586 -26.27 1.20 2.37
N ALA A 587 -26.91 2.09 3.14
CA ALA A 587 -26.19 2.95 4.10
C ALA A 587 -25.55 2.15 5.25
N THR A 588 -26.07 0.96 5.54
CA THR A 588 -25.52 -0.01 6.49
C THR A 588 -25.72 -1.41 5.91
N ARG A 589 -24.95 -2.40 6.40
CA ARG A 589 -25.05 -3.81 5.97
C ARG A 589 -24.96 -4.00 4.46
N SER A 590 -24.03 -3.27 3.86
CA SER A 590 -23.75 -3.35 2.45
C SER A 590 -22.25 -3.49 2.22
N ALA A 591 -21.85 -3.86 1.01
CA ALA A 591 -20.44 -3.86 0.63
C ALA A 591 -19.83 -2.45 0.77
N LYS A 592 -20.57 -1.41 0.34
CA LYS A 592 -20.15 -0.01 0.56
C LYS A 592 -19.84 0.27 2.02
N HIS A 593 -20.75 -0.08 2.91
CA HIS A 593 -20.59 0.19 4.33
C HIS A 593 -19.50 -0.71 4.95
N TYR A 594 -19.34 -1.94 4.47
CA TYR A 594 -18.32 -2.86 4.97
C TYR A 594 -16.93 -2.32 4.75
N TYR A 595 -16.60 -1.96 3.51
CA TYR A 595 -15.27 -1.45 3.21
C TYR A 595 -15.01 -0.07 3.80
N ASP A 596 -16.02 0.81 3.89
CA ASP A 596 -15.90 2.08 4.61
C ASP A 596 -15.49 1.87 6.08
N VAL A 597 -16.15 0.96 6.78
CA VAL A 597 -15.87 0.66 8.19
C VAL A 597 -14.55 -0.08 8.38
N VAL A 598 -14.34 -1.18 7.66
CA VAL A 598 -13.19 -2.09 7.86
C VAL A 598 -11.87 -1.43 7.46
N SER A 599 -11.89 -0.50 6.50
CA SER A 599 -10.72 0.27 6.08
C SER A 599 -10.49 1.55 6.91
N GLY A 600 -11.40 1.89 7.83
CA GLY A 600 -11.35 3.15 8.59
C GLY A 600 -11.56 4.39 7.71
N GLY A 601 -12.45 4.31 6.73
CA GLY A 601 -12.77 5.37 5.76
C GLY A 601 -11.74 5.56 4.66
N ARG A 602 -10.79 4.62 4.50
CA ARG A 602 -9.76 4.69 3.45
C ARG A 602 -10.28 4.22 2.09
N VAL A 603 -11.31 3.37 2.07
CA VAL A 603 -11.99 2.89 0.87
C VAL A 603 -13.42 3.37 0.86
N GLU A 604 -13.84 3.94 -0.27
CA GLU A 604 -15.25 4.24 -0.51
C GLU A 604 -15.74 3.56 -1.79
N ILE A 605 -16.68 2.63 -1.67
CA ILE A 605 -17.40 2.11 -2.84
C ILE A 605 -18.51 3.09 -3.21
N VAL A 606 -18.57 3.50 -4.47
CA VAL A 606 -19.61 4.38 -5.02
C VAL A 606 -20.35 3.72 -6.16
N ARG A 607 -21.58 4.14 -6.40
CA ARG A 607 -22.36 3.67 -7.54
C ARG A 607 -21.73 4.19 -8.84
N ALA A 608 -21.45 3.28 -9.76
CA ALA A 608 -21.23 3.63 -11.15
C ALA A 608 -22.59 3.70 -11.86
N GLY A 609 -22.88 4.78 -12.59
CA GLY A 609 -24.18 4.99 -13.24
C GLY A 609 -25.38 4.76 -12.28
N PRO A 610 -26.34 3.89 -12.62
CA PRO A 610 -27.48 3.56 -11.74
C PRO A 610 -27.10 2.70 -10.52
N GLY A 611 -25.91 2.11 -10.50
CA GLY A 611 -25.42 1.19 -9.46
C GLY A 611 -25.85 -0.26 -9.69
N VAL A 612 -27.12 -0.52 -10.00
CA VAL A 612 -27.63 -1.86 -10.34
C VAL A 612 -28.34 -1.84 -11.70
N LEU A 613 -28.02 -2.80 -12.56
CA LEU A 613 -28.55 -2.99 -13.92
C LEU A 613 -29.26 -4.35 -14.05
N GLY A 614 -30.18 -4.44 -15.01
CA GLY A 614 -30.97 -5.64 -15.29
C GLY A 614 -32.34 -5.67 -14.60
N PRO A 615 -32.95 -6.86 -14.43
CA PRO A 615 -32.41 -8.15 -14.84
C PRO A 615 -32.32 -8.28 -16.37
N TYR A 616 -31.24 -8.86 -16.85
CA TYR A 616 -31.10 -9.19 -18.27
C TYR A 616 -31.41 -10.68 -18.49
N PRO A 617 -32.45 -11.01 -19.27
CA PRO A 617 -32.72 -12.39 -19.64
C PRO A 617 -31.61 -12.89 -20.58
N LEU A 618 -31.13 -14.10 -20.34
CA LEU A 618 -30.10 -14.70 -21.19
C LEU A 618 -30.71 -15.62 -22.26
N SER A 619 -29.93 -15.92 -23.29
CA SER A 619 -30.46 -16.55 -24.50
C SER A 619 -30.63 -18.08 -24.38
N HIS A 620 -30.02 -18.71 -23.38
CA HIS A 620 -30.06 -20.15 -23.15
C HIS A 620 -30.74 -20.52 -21.82
N GLU A 621 -31.24 -21.76 -21.73
CA GLU A 621 -31.75 -22.32 -20.49
C GLU A 621 -30.62 -22.50 -19.47
N ALA A 622 -30.93 -22.38 -18.18
CA ALA A 622 -29.92 -22.41 -17.13
C ALA A 622 -28.93 -23.59 -17.19
N ALA A 623 -29.37 -24.81 -17.55
CA ALA A 623 -28.48 -25.97 -17.62
C ALA A 623 -27.29 -25.74 -18.56
N HIS A 624 -27.48 -25.00 -19.65
CA HIS A 624 -26.44 -24.66 -20.63
C HIS A 624 -25.23 -23.95 -20.00
N TYR A 625 -25.49 -23.06 -19.04
CA TYR A 625 -24.44 -22.25 -18.40
C TYR A 625 -23.68 -22.98 -17.28
N TRP A 626 -24.11 -24.19 -16.87
CA TRP A 626 -23.46 -25.02 -15.86
C TRP A 626 -22.91 -26.34 -16.42
N GLU A 627 -23.39 -26.79 -17.58
CA GLU A 627 -22.85 -27.95 -18.27
C GLU A 627 -21.45 -27.64 -18.84
N GLY A 628 -20.62 -28.67 -18.95
CA GLY A 628 -19.30 -28.53 -19.57
C GLY A 628 -19.43 -28.19 -21.05
N HIS A 629 -18.63 -27.25 -21.54
CA HIS A 629 -18.54 -26.91 -22.96
C HIS A 629 -17.37 -27.68 -23.59
N ALA A 630 -17.53 -28.18 -24.83
CA ALA A 630 -16.44 -28.83 -25.56
C ALA A 630 -16.44 -28.46 -27.03
N CYS A 631 -15.23 -28.43 -27.59
CA CYS A 631 -14.96 -27.73 -28.85
C CYS A 631 -14.73 -28.68 -30.02
N ASP A 632 -14.56 -29.96 -29.74
CA ASP A 632 -14.34 -31.01 -30.74
C ASP A 632 -15.63 -31.73 -31.15
N GLY A 633 -16.77 -31.40 -30.52
CA GLY A 633 -18.04 -32.10 -30.76
C GLY A 633 -18.01 -33.58 -30.36
N GLU A 634 -16.96 -34.05 -29.67
CA GLU A 634 -16.84 -35.42 -29.18
C GLU A 634 -17.14 -35.46 -27.68
N GLY A 635 -18.33 -35.95 -27.31
CA GLY A 635 -18.66 -36.19 -25.90
C GLY A 635 -20.12 -35.99 -25.50
N GLY A 636 -20.95 -35.42 -26.38
CA GLY A 636 -22.34 -35.09 -26.03
C GLY A 636 -22.49 -33.81 -25.17
N LEU A 637 -21.40 -33.05 -25.03
CA LEU A 637 -21.41 -31.69 -24.47
C LEU A 637 -21.90 -30.68 -25.51
N VAL A 638 -22.40 -29.53 -25.07
CA VAL A 638 -22.87 -28.47 -25.98
C VAL A 638 -21.67 -27.91 -26.75
N GLN A 639 -21.82 -27.85 -28.07
CA GLN A 639 -20.81 -27.26 -28.96
C GLN A 639 -20.94 -25.75 -28.90
N ASP A 640 -19.94 -25.08 -28.34
CA ASP A 640 -19.96 -23.63 -28.11
C ASP A 640 -18.61 -22.97 -28.40
N ASP A 641 -18.65 -21.66 -28.61
CA ASP A 641 -17.49 -20.82 -28.83
C ASP A 641 -16.75 -20.50 -27.52
N TYR A 642 -17.34 -20.65 -26.33
CA TYR A 642 -16.74 -20.25 -25.05
C TYR A 642 -15.98 -21.36 -24.30
N VAL A 643 -15.02 -20.99 -23.44
CA VAL A 643 -14.25 -21.94 -22.59
C VAL A 643 -15.14 -22.64 -21.56
N SER A 644 -16.21 -22.00 -21.12
CA SER A 644 -17.23 -22.57 -20.23
C SER A 644 -18.56 -21.83 -20.38
N GLY A 645 -19.67 -22.49 -20.04
CA GLY A 645 -20.97 -21.84 -19.95
C GLY A 645 -21.00 -20.67 -18.95
N HIS A 646 -20.15 -20.68 -17.92
CA HIS A 646 -20.03 -19.52 -17.02
C HIS A 646 -19.44 -18.28 -17.71
N ALA A 647 -18.45 -18.48 -18.59
CA ALA A 647 -17.82 -17.41 -19.34
C ALA A 647 -18.76 -16.84 -20.42
N GLU A 648 -19.51 -17.70 -21.10
CA GLU A 648 -20.55 -17.28 -22.05
C GLU A 648 -21.62 -16.43 -21.36
N ARG A 649 -22.16 -16.91 -20.24
CA ARG A 649 -23.16 -16.18 -19.44
C ARG A 649 -22.70 -14.76 -19.10
N GLN A 650 -21.45 -14.61 -18.69
CA GLN A 650 -20.86 -13.30 -18.37
C GLN A 650 -20.75 -12.43 -19.63
N ALA A 651 -20.31 -13.00 -20.75
CA ALA A 651 -20.21 -12.25 -22.01
C ALA A 651 -21.60 -11.77 -22.50
N GLU A 652 -22.62 -12.63 -22.46
CA GLU A 652 -23.98 -12.27 -22.86
C GLU A 652 -24.55 -11.15 -21.99
N VAL A 653 -24.43 -11.26 -20.66
CA VAL A 653 -25.01 -10.24 -19.76
C VAL A 653 -24.28 -8.90 -19.89
N LEU A 654 -22.96 -8.90 -20.12
CA LEU A 654 -22.18 -7.67 -20.32
C LEU A 654 -22.51 -7.02 -21.66
N ALA A 655 -22.68 -7.81 -22.72
CA ALA A 655 -23.13 -7.30 -24.02
C ALA A 655 -24.54 -6.69 -23.94
N ALA A 656 -25.45 -7.29 -23.16
CA ALA A 656 -26.76 -6.71 -22.91
C ALA A 656 -26.70 -5.43 -22.07
N ALA A 657 -25.78 -5.36 -21.10
CA ALA A 657 -25.62 -4.20 -20.23
C ALA A 657 -24.97 -2.99 -20.92
N ASP A 658 -24.16 -3.22 -21.95
CA ASP A 658 -23.47 -2.17 -22.74
C ASP A 658 -24.44 -1.17 -23.38
N ASP A 659 -25.62 -1.64 -23.80
CA ASP A 659 -26.68 -0.78 -24.33
C ASP A 659 -27.20 0.24 -23.29
N ASP A 660 -27.09 -0.07 -22.00
CA ASP A 660 -27.61 0.71 -20.87
C ASP A 660 -26.51 1.42 -20.06
N PHE A 661 -25.24 1.06 -20.26
CA PHE A 661 -24.10 1.54 -19.48
C PHE A 661 -22.81 1.62 -20.30
N ASP A 662 -22.22 2.81 -20.35
CA ASP A 662 -20.97 3.09 -21.05
C ASP A 662 -19.76 2.68 -20.19
N PHE A 663 -19.17 1.51 -20.50
CA PHE A 663 -17.99 1.03 -19.79
C PHE A 663 -16.73 1.85 -20.11
N ALA A 664 -16.58 2.34 -21.35
CA ALA A 664 -15.44 3.16 -21.75
C ALA A 664 -15.36 4.49 -21.00
N ALA A 665 -16.48 5.00 -20.48
CA ALA A 665 -16.47 6.17 -19.60
C ALA A 665 -15.66 5.97 -18.30
N TYR A 666 -15.35 4.72 -17.94
CA TYR A 666 -14.56 4.36 -16.76
C TYR A 666 -13.11 3.96 -17.08
N ASP A 667 -12.73 3.82 -18.35
CA ASP A 667 -11.32 3.68 -18.78
C ASP A 667 -10.63 5.04 -18.57
N ARG A 668 -10.08 5.22 -17.39
CA ARG A 668 -9.65 6.54 -16.89
C ARG A 668 -8.25 6.87 -17.38
N ASP A 669 -7.40 5.87 -17.56
CA ASP A 669 -6.07 6.05 -18.11
C ASP A 669 -6.01 5.98 -19.65
N LEU A 670 -7.14 5.66 -20.29
CA LEU A 670 -7.34 5.64 -21.75
C LEU A 670 -6.45 4.61 -22.46
N ASP A 671 -6.13 3.50 -21.80
CA ASP A 671 -5.35 2.40 -22.37
C ASP A 671 -6.22 1.37 -23.13
N GLY A 672 -7.54 1.60 -23.17
CA GLY A 672 -8.50 0.70 -23.79
C GLY A 672 -8.85 -0.50 -22.92
N VAL A 673 -8.55 -0.48 -21.61
CA VAL A 673 -8.80 -1.57 -20.66
C VAL A 673 -9.34 -1.02 -19.35
N VAL A 674 -10.60 -1.35 -19.05
CA VAL A 674 -11.17 -1.11 -17.73
C VAL A 674 -10.67 -2.16 -16.75
N THR A 675 -9.92 -1.72 -15.75
CA THR A 675 -9.42 -2.53 -14.63
C THR A 675 -10.30 -2.37 -13.37
N SER A 676 -10.11 -3.25 -12.38
CA SER A 676 -10.97 -3.26 -11.17
C SER A 676 -10.76 -2.07 -10.24
N ASP A 677 -9.65 -1.33 -10.36
CA ASP A 677 -9.43 -0.07 -9.64
C ASP A 677 -10.17 1.12 -10.29
N GLU A 678 -10.53 0.99 -11.57
CA GLU A 678 -11.33 1.97 -12.31
C GLU A 678 -12.83 1.70 -12.20
N LEU A 679 -13.25 0.45 -12.39
CA LEU A 679 -14.62 0.00 -12.25
C LEU A 679 -14.69 -1.46 -11.79
N ALA A 680 -15.28 -1.68 -10.62
CA ALA A 680 -15.64 -3.01 -10.16
C ALA A 680 -16.94 -3.47 -10.81
N ILE A 681 -16.87 -4.57 -11.56
CA ILE A 681 -18.02 -5.15 -12.27
C ILE A 681 -18.46 -6.42 -11.54
N VAL A 682 -19.68 -6.41 -10.99
CA VAL A 682 -20.27 -7.54 -10.27
C VAL A 682 -21.43 -8.12 -11.07
N VAL A 683 -21.28 -9.33 -11.59
CA VAL A 683 -22.35 -10.08 -12.25
C VAL A 683 -23.07 -10.98 -11.23
N VAL A 684 -24.34 -10.69 -11.00
CA VAL A 684 -25.20 -11.41 -10.05
C VAL A 684 -26.07 -12.40 -10.78
N THR A 685 -26.16 -13.64 -10.29
CA THR A 685 -27.16 -14.60 -10.76
C THR A 685 -28.01 -15.08 -9.59
N PRO A 686 -29.35 -14.97 -9.64
CA PRO A 686 -30.24 -15.51 -8.61
C PRO A 686 -30.01 -17.02 -8.39
N GLN A 687 -29.82 -17.42 -7.13
CA GLN A 687 -29.62 -18.84 -6.75
C GLN A 687 -30.12 -19.11 -5.35
N SER A 688 -30.44 -20.36 -4.98
CA SER A 688 -30.90 -20.69 -3.63
C SER A 688 -29.76 -20.74 -2.61
N ASN A 689 -28.53 -20.93 -3.10
CA ASN A 689 -27.32 -20.99 -2.28
C ASN A 689 -26.41 -19.80 -2.61
N GLY A 690 -25.73 -19.28 -1.59
CA GLY A 690 -24.71 -18.25 -1.77
C GLY A 690 -23.42 -18.85 -2.30
N GLY A 691 -22.75 -18.14 -3.21
CA GLY A 691 -21.43 -18.49 -3.73
C GLY A 691 -20.86 -17.39 -4.60
N GLY A 692 -19.58 -17.45 -4.92
CA GLY A 692 -18.95 -16.41 -5.72
C GLY A 692 -17.64 -16.86 -6.32
N SER A 693 -17.13 -16.05 -7.23
CA SER A 693 -15.78 -16.16 -7.76
C SER A 693 -15.38 -14.85 -8.42
N ALA A 694 -14.27 -14.26 -8.01
CA ALA A 694 -13.56 -13.26 -8.81
C ALA A 694 -12.66 -13.97 -9.83
N ALA A 695 -12.75 -13.57 -11.09
CA ALA A 695 -11.91 -14.12 -12.13
C ALA A 695 -11.40 -13.01 -13.06
N ASP A 696 -10.22 -13.23 -13.63
CA ASP A 696 -9.88 -12.61 -14.90
C ASP A 696 -11.02 -12.91 -15.86
N ALA A 697 -11.51 -11.85 -16.50
CA ALA A 697 -12.54 -11.91 -17.51
C ALA A 697 -11.94 -12.54 -18.78
N SER A 698 -11.55 -13.80 -18.67
CA SER A 698 -10.97 -14.59 -19.74
C SER A 698 -12.11 -15.08 -20.62
N PHE A 699 -12.75 -14.15 -21.33
CA PHE A 699 -13.79 -14.47 -22.30
C PHE A 699 -13.24 -15.21 -23.53
N LYS A 700 -12.08 -15.87 -23.47
CA LYS A 700 -11.43 -16.46 -24.64
C LYS A 700 -12.38 -17.45 -25.30
N PRO A 701 -12.82 -17.23 -26.56
CA PRO A 701 -13.50 -18.28 -27.26
C PRO A 701 -12.51 -19.41 -27.61
N TYR A 702 -12.87 -20.66 -27.39
CA TYR A 702 -12.01 -21.82 -27.63
C TYR A 702 -11.95 -22.19 -29.13
N CYS A 703 -12.97 -21.86 -29.92
CA CYS A 703 -13.19 -22.44 -31.25
C CYS A 703 -12.75 -21.57 -32.45
N GLN A 704 -11.54 -20.99 -32.48
CA GLN A 704 -11.10 -20.10 -33.60
C GLN A 704 -12.09 -18.98 -33.98
N SER A 705 -13.13 -18.75 -33.16
CA SER A 705 -14.12 -17.70 -33.36
C SER A 705 -13.40 -16.37 -33.17
N PRO A 706 -13.63 -15.37 -34.05
CA PRO A 706 -13.07 -14.04 -33.83
C PRO A 706 -13.38 -13.59 -32.41
N ALA A 707 -12.40 -12.98 -31.75
CA ALA A 707 -12.36 -12.80 -30.30
C ALA A 707 -13.72 -12.31 -29.75
N SER A 708 -14.14 -12.89 -28.63
CA SER A 708 -15.35 -12.49 -27.93
C SER A 708 -15.34 -10.99 -27.60
N PHE A 709 -16.55 -10.45 -27.46
CA PHE A 709 -16.91 -9.02 -27.34
C PHE A 709 -16.08 -8.16 -26.36
N TYR A 710 -15.21 -8.72 -25.52
CA TYR A 710 -14.35 -7.96 -24.61
C TYR A 710 -12.94 -8.56 -24.38
N SER A 711 -12.55 -9.68 -25.03
CA SER A 711 -11.33 -10.42 -24.63
C SER A 711 -10.01 -9.97 -25.26
N GLN A 712 -10.00 -9.41 -26.48
CA GLN A 712 -8.76 -8.94 -27.13
C GLN A 712 -8.97 -7.80 -28.14
N ASP A 713 -10.13 -7.74 -28.80
CA ASP A 713 -10.40 -6.77 -29.87
C ASP A 713 -11.18 -5.52 -29.40
N GLY A 714 -11.49 -5.44 -28.09
CA GLY A 714 -12.31 -4.38 -27.49
C GLY A 714 -13.82 -4.58 -27.64
N GLY A 715 -14.60 -3.93 -26.80
CA GLY A 715 -16.06 -3.78 -26.90
C GLY A 715 -16.49 -3.11 -28.21
N PRO A 716 -17.80 -2.86 -28.41
CA PRO A 716 -18.29 -2.07 -29.55
C PRO A 716 -17.60 -0.72 -29.73
N ASP A 717 -17.05 -0.17 -28.65
CA ASP A 717 -16.30 1.08 -28.54
C ASP A 717 -14.77 0.91 -28.54
N GLY A 718 -14.26 -0.32 -28.47
CA GLY A 718 -12.83 -0.64 -28.40
C GLY A 718 -12.29 -0.87 -26.99
N THR A 719 -13.12 -0.77 -25.94
CA THR A 719 -12.67 -0.93 -24.55
C THR A 719 -12.77 -2.39 -24.08
N ARG A 720 -11.73 -2.90 -23.41
CA ARG A 720 -11.68 -4.26 -22.87
C ARG A 720 -12.04 -4.25 -21.39
N LEU A 721 -12.71 -5.28 -20.90
CA LEU A 721 -12.99 -5.46 -19.46
C LEU A 721 -12.06 -6.53 -18.92
N LYS A 722 -11.21 -6.19 -17.94
CA LYS A 722 -10.17 -7.12 -17.46
C LYS A 722 -10.67 -8.09 -16.38
N HIS A 723 -11.48 -7.61 -15.43
CA HIS A 723 -11.90 -8.39 -14.27
C HIS A 723 -13.40 -8.29 -14.02
N VAL A 724 -14.02 -9.41 -13.67
CA VAL A 724 -15.44 -9.47 -13.32
C VAL A 724 -15.58 -10.36 -12.09
N LEU A 725 -16.36 -9.90 -11.13
CA LEU A 725 -16.80 -10.68 -9.99
C LEU A 725 -18.10 -11.38 -10.32
N GLN A 726 -18.17 -12.67 -10.06
CA GLN A 726 -19.41 -13.41 -10.10
C GLN A 726 -19.95 -13.61 -8.69
N TRP A 727 -21.24 -13.34 -8.52
CA TRP A 727 -21.95 -13.53 -7.27
C TRP A 727 -23.27 -14.29 -7.46
N TYR A 728 -23.43 -15.39 -6.74
CA TYR A 728 -24.65 -16.19 -6.65
C TYR A 728 -25.32 -15.94 -5.30
N THR A 729 -26.60 -15.60 -5.30
CA THR A 729 -27.30 -15.30 -4.05
C THR A 729 -28.81 -15.53 -4.11
N PRO A 730 -29.43 -15.96 -2.99
CA PRO A 730 -30.88 -16.07 -2.84
C PRO A 730 -31.63 -14.77 -2.64
N SER A 731 -30.93 -13.63 -2.59
CA SER A 731 -31.44 -12.32 -2.17
C SER A 731 -31.76 -12.21 -0.67
N THR A 732 -32.13 -11.00 -0.26
CA THR A 732 -32.46 -10.65 1.13
C THR A 732 -33.88 -11.07 1.56
N GLY A 733 -34.67 -11.67 0.68
CA GLY A 733 -36.10 -11.91 0.91
C GLY A 733 -36.42 -13.00 1.95
N ASP A 734 -35.50 -13.93 2.19
CA ASP A 734 -35.81 -15.19 2.88
C ASP A 734 -35.54 -15.17 4.39
N SER A 735 -34.43 -14.56 4.83
CA SER A 735 -34.11 -14.35 6.25
C SER A 735 -32.96 -13.35 6.44
N GLU A 736 -32.77 -12.88 7.68
CA GLU A 736 -31.62 -12.05 8.05
C GLU A 736 -30.30 -12.81 7.89
N ASP A 737 -30.23 -14.07 8.32
CA ASP A 737 -29.05 -14.92 8.19
C ASP A 737 -28.66 -15.13 6.72
N THR A 738 -29.66 -15.30 5.84
CA THR A 738 -29.45 -15.40 4.39
C THR A 738 -28.86 -14.12 3.79
N ALA A 739 -29.33 -12.96 4.24
CA ALA A 739 -28.80 -11.67 3.80
C ALA A 739 -27.35 -11.47 4.28
N VAL A 740 -27.05 -11.85 5.53
CA VAL A 740 -25.70 -11.77 6.10
C VAL A 740 -24.73 -12.70 5.37
N ALA A 741 -25.12 -13.95 5.12
CA ALA A 741 -24.32 -14.88 4.34
C ALA A 741 -24.05 -14.38 2.91
N SER A 742 -25.08 -13.83 2.26
CA SER A 742 -24.95 -13.26 0.91
C SER A 742 -24.02 -12.05 0.87
N LEU A 743 -24.10 -11.18 1.89
CA LEU A 743 -23.20 -10.04 2.05
C LEU A 743 -21.75 -10.49 2.27
N ASN A 744 -21.55 -11.51 3.09
CA ASN A 744 -20.22 -12.03 3.39
C ASN A 744 -19.54 -12.56 2.12
N VAL A 745 -20.26 -13.32 1.30
CA VAL A 745 -19.78 -13.76 -0.01
C VAL A 745 -19.43 -12.57 -0.90
N LEU A 746 -20.31 -11.57 -1.03
CA LEU A 746 -20.02 -10.39 -1.84
C LEU A 746 -18.73 -9.67 -1.37
N ASN A 747 -18.58 -9.47 -0.06
CA ASN A 747 -17.40 -8.82 0.50
C ASN A 747 -16.13 -9.67 0.31
N HIS A 748 -16.22 -10.98 0.50
CA HIS A 748 -15.10 -11.89 0.27
C HIS A 748 -14.59 -11.78 -1.16
N GLU A 749 -15.50 -11.90 -2.13
CA GLU A 749 -15.16 -11.82 -3.55
C GLU A 749 -14.68 -10.42 -3.97
N LEU A 750 -15.23 -9.36 -3.38
CA LEU A 750 -14.72 -8.00 -3.61
C LEU A 750 -13.30 -7.85 -3.05
N GLY A 751 -12.90 -8.63 -2.04
CA GLY A 751 -11.53 -8.68 -1.54
C GLY A 751 -10.57 -9.12 -2.63
N HIS A 752 -10.93 -10.17 -3.36
CA HIS A 752 -10.19 -10.62 -4.54
C HIS A 752 -10.23 -9.55 -5.66
N LEU A 753 -11.42 -9.07 -6.04
CA LEU A 753 -11.57 -8.18 -7.19
C LEU A 753 -10.87 -6.82 -7.00
N LEU A 754 -11.07 -6.16 -5.86
CA LEU A 754 -10.63 -4.79 -5.62
C LEU A 754 -9.19 -4.70 -5.12
N PHE A 755 -8.74 -5.73 -4.41
CA PHE A 755 -7.50 -5.67 -3.61
C PHE A 755 -6.57 -6.85 -3.89
N TRP A 756 -6.94 -7.74 -4.81
CA TRP A 756 -6.12 -8.87 -5.23
C TRP A 756 -5.72 -9.76 -4.06
N LEU A 757 -6.58 -9.84 -3.04
CA LEU A 757 -6.34 -10.68 -1.88
C LEU A 757 -6.53 -12.14 -2.26
N ASP A 758 -5.93 -13.03 -1.50
CA ASP A 758 -6.02 -14.46 -1.68
C ASP A 758 -6.92 -15.09 -0.63
N ASP A 759 -7.40 -16.30 -0.93
CA ASP A 759 -8.07 -17.12 0.06
C ASP A 759 -7.12 -17.49 1.20
N ALA A 760 -7.49 -17.13 2.42
CA ALA A 760 -6.84 -17.56 3.64
C ALA A 760 -7.40 -18.89 4.20
N TYR A 761 -8.46 -19.46 3.60
CA TYR A 761 -8.94 -20.80 3.93
C TYR A 761 -8.21 -21.89 3.12
N GLY A 762 -8.10 -23.10 3.68
CA GLY A 762 -7.53 -24.27 2.99
C GLY A 762 -8.54 -24.93 2.04
N ALA A 763 -8.07 -25.56 0.95
CA ALA A 763 -8.92 -26.29 0.01
C ALA A 763 -9.44 -27.60 0.61
N THR A 764 -10.48 -27.53 1.44
CA THR A 764 -11.18 -28.72 1.94
C THR A 764 -11.99 -29.42 0.84
N ASP A 765 -12.39 -28.71 -0.23
CA ASP A 765 -13.25 -29.26 -1.28
C ASP A 765 -12.59 -30.39 -2.11
N ARG A 766 -11.26 -30.43 -2.23
CA ARG A 766 -10.58 -31.56 -2.91
C ARG A 766 -10.45 -32.81 -2.04
N PHE A 767 -10.60 -32.71 -0.73
CA PHE A 767 -10.58 -33.88 0.15
C PHE A 767 -11.96 -34.55 0.26
N VAL A 768 -13.04 -33.83 -0.05
CA VAL A 768 -14.42 -34.33 0.02
C VAL A 768 -14.92 -34.86 -1.32
N ALA A 769 -14.36 -34.42 -2.46
CA ALA A 769 -14.84 -34.81 -3.79
C ALA A 769 -13.73 -35.38 -4.70
N GLY A 770 -13.40 -36.68 -4.60
CA GLY A 770 -12.60 -37.34 -5.64
C GLY A 770 -11.90 -38.66 -5.27
N ASP A 771 -12.49 -39.76 -5.73
CA ASP A 771 -12.20 -41.20 -5.52
C ASP A 771 -10.82 -41.76 -6.03
N GLN A 772 -9.70 -41.03 -6.00
CA GLN A 772 -8.46 -41.52 -6.67
C GLN A 772 -7.09 -41.26 -6.01
N LEU A 773 -6.98 -40.61 -4.85
CA LEU A 773 -5.71 -40.54 -4.12
C LEU A 773 -5.93 -41.04 -2.69
N GLY A 774 -5.23 -42.11 -2.32
CA GLY A 774 -5.46 -42.89 -1.10
C GLY A 774 -5.70 -42.03 0.15
N GLN A 775 -6.96 -42.01 0.58
CA GLN A 775 -7.45 -41.33 1.78
C GLN A 775 -6.98 -42.03 3.07
N PRO A 776 -6.53 -41.27 4.08
CA PRO A 776 -6.50 -41.74 5.47
C PRO A 776 -7.88 -41.72 6.17
N CYS A 777 -8.92 -41.11 5.57
CA CYS A 777 -10.30 -41.13 6.08
C CYS A 777 -11.19 -42.19 5.38
N ASP A 778 -10.63 -43.37 5.07
CA ASP A 778 -11.43 -44.52 4.64
C ASP A 778 -12.12 -45.16 5.87
N ILE A 779 -13.21 -44.55 6.34
CA ILE A 779 -14.20 -45.24 7.16
C ILE A 779 -15.24 -45.75 6.18
N ASP A 780 -15.03 -46.99 5.75
CA ASP A 780 -15.78 -47.82 4.78
C ASP A 780 -17.30 -48.02 5.15
N GLY A 781 -18.00 -46.97 5.57
CA GLY A 781 -19.41 -46.98 5.96
C GLY A 781 -19.91 -45.81 6.81
N ALA A 782 -19.14 -44.73 7.03
CA ALA A 782 -19.65 -43.52 7.68
C ALA A 782 -20.06 -42.48 6.62
N ASP A 783 -21.26 -41.93 6.79
CA ASP A 783 -21.83 -40.88 5.93
C ASP A 783 -20.83 -39.72 5.76
N ALA A 784 -20.90 -39.02 4.61
CA ALA A 784 -20.15 -37.78 4.34
C ALA A 784 -20.43 -36.65 5.37
N ASP A 785 -21.30 -36.91 6.34
CA ASP A 785 -21.62 -36.09 7.50
C ASP A 785 -20.71 -36.37 8.71
N ASP A 786 -19.64 -37.16 8.58
CA ASP A 786 -18.65 -37.32 9.66
C ASP A 786 -17.83 -36.02 9.83
N VAL A 787 -18.46 -35.09 10.56
CA VAL A 787 -17.96 -33.77 10.96
C VAL A 787 -16.58 -33.87 11.63
N ASP A 788 -16.21 -35.05 12.12
CA ASP A 788 -14.96 -35.32 12.83
C ASP A 788 -13.75 -35.43 11.88
N CYS A 789 -13.91 -35.75 10.58
CA CYS A 789 -12.80 -35.72 9.60
C CYS A 789 -12.55 -34.28 9.06
N GLN A 790 -13.59 -33.45 8.90
CA GLN A 790 -13.41 -32.04 8.50
C GLN A 790 -12.73 -31.18 9.58
N ARG A 791 -12.89 -31.55 10.87
CA ARG A 791 -12.35 -30.81 12.02
C ARG A 791 -10.84 -30.99 12.26
N ARG A 792 -10.19 -31.96 11.60
CA ARG A 792 -8.79 -32.37 11.88
C ARG A 792 -7.72 -31.63 11.04
N VAL A 793 -8.07 -31.01 9.92
CA VAL A 793 -7.08 -30.37 9.01
C VAL A 793 -6.93 -28.85 9.29
N VAL A 794 -7.40 -28.38 10.44
CA VAL A 794 -7.86 -26.98 10.64
C VAL A 794 -6.90 -26.07 11.43
N GLU A 795 -5.83 -26.60 12.02
CA GLU A 795 -5.16 -25.98 13.19
C GLU A 795 -4.40 -24.65 12.96
N THR A 796 -4.52 -24.01 11.79
CA THR A 796 -3.80 -22.75 11.49
C THR A 796 -4.55 -21.76 10.59
N VAL A 797 -5.71 -22.10 10.02
CA VAL A 797 -6.43 -21.15 9.15
C VAL A 797 -7.10 -20.05 9.99
N PRO A 798 -7.13 -18.78 9.53
CA PRO A 798 -7.85 -17.70 10.22
C PRO A 798 -9.37 -17.92 10.37
N GLN A 799 -9.97 -18.88 9.66
CA GLN A 799 -11.40 -19.23 9.72
C GLN A 799 -12.34 -18.01 9.87
N MET A 800 -13.28 -18.10 10.83
CA MET A 800 -14.30 -17.11 11.14
C MET A 800 -13.76 -15.80 11.74
N VAL A 801 -12.44 -15.61 11.87
CA VAL A 801 -11.84 -14.32 12.28
C VAL A 801 -11.20 -13.55 11.12
N SER A 802 -11.30 -14.05 9.89
CA SER A 802 -10.95 -13.32 8.67
C SER A 802 -12.03 -13.43 7.61
N LEU A 803 -12.37 -12.31 6.97
CA LEU A 803 -13.17 -12.30 5.73
C LEU A 803 -12.59 -13.25 4.66
N MET A 804 -11.26 -13.29 4.51
CA MET A 804 -10.59 -14.09 3.49
C MET A 804 -10.55 -15.58 3.83
N ALA A 805 -10.99 -15.99 5.03
CA ALA A 805 -11.06 -17.39 5.45
C ALA A 805 -12.47 -17.86 5.83
N ALA A 806 -13.45 -16.95 5.91
CA ALA A 806 -14.76 -17.25 6.45
C ALA A 806 -15.76 -17.68 5.37
N SER A 807 -16.47 -18.77 5.66
CA SER A 807 -17.69 -19.19 4.98
C SER A 807 -18.86 -19.16 5.97
N GLY A 808 -20.02 -18.65 5.57
CA GLY A 808 -21.26 -18.77 6.35
C GLY A 808 -21.86 -17.44 6.83
N THR A 809 -22.58 -17.49 7.95
CA THR A 809 -23.46 -16.41 8.46
C THR A 809 -22.76 -15.40 9.38
N SER A 810 -21.44 -15.45 9.52
CA SER A 810 -20.67 -14.43 10.24
C SER A 810 -20.34 -13.24 9.32
N THR A 811 -20.02 -12.09 9.90
CA THR A 811 -19.45 -10.94 9.16
C THR A 811 -18.14 -10.53 9.78
N PRO A 812 -17.09 -11.35 9.65
CA PRO A 812 -15.81 -11.00 10.24
C PRO A 812 -15.22 -9.77 9.54
N HIS A 813 -14.44 -9.00 10.29
CA HIS A 813 -13.45 -8.14 9.69
C HIS A 813 -12.44 -8.94 8.88
N MET A 814 -11.82 -8.26 7.92
CA MET A 814 -10.55 -8.68 7.34
C MET A 814 -9.50 -8.85 8.45
N ASP A 815 -8.63 -9.85 8.36
CA ASP A 815 -7.59 -10.07 9.36
C ASP A 815 -6.54 -8.95 9.38
N GLY A 816 -5.84 -8.86 10.51
CA GLY A 816 -4.77 -7.88 10.72
C GLY A 816 -3.65 -7.95 9.68
N ALA A 817 -3.35 -9.09 9.07
CA ALA A 817 -2.27 -9.22 8.09
C ALA A 817 -2.66 -8.57 6.75
N HIS A 818 -3.83 -8.90 6.21
CA HIS A 818 -4.34 -8.25 5.00
C HIS A 818 -4.58 -6.75 5.22
N LYS A 819 -5.15 -6.34 6.37
CA LYS A 819 -5.28 -4.91 6.71
C LYS A 819 -3.95 -4.19 6.81
N LEU A 820 -2.92 -4.83 7.39
CA LEU A 820 -1.59 -4.25 7.48
C LEU A 820 -1.01 -4.02 6.08
N HIS A 821 -1.18 -5.01 5.22
CA HIS A 821 -0.68 -5.01 3.85
C HIS A 821 -1.37 -3.95 2.97
N LEU A 822 -2.69 -3.81 3.12
CA LEU A 822 -3.48 -2.76 2.45
C LEU A 822 -3.28 -1.38 3.07
N GLY A 823 -2.47 -1.27 4.13
CA GLY A 823 -2.30 -0.04 4.87
C GLY A 823 -3.66 0.49 5.36
N TRP A 824 -4.46 -0.34 6.00
CA TRP A 824 -5.74 0.03 6.67
C TRP A 824 -5.58 0.19 8.17
N VAL A 825 -4.57 -0.45 8.73
CA VAL A 825 -4.20 -0.34 10.16
C VAL A 825 -2.88 0.39 10.32
N THR A 826 -2.66 0.91 11.52
CA THR A 826 -1.41 1.54 11.96
C THR A 826 -0.61 0.50 12.76
N PRO A 827 0.53 0.01 12.24
CA PRO A 827 1.32 -0.95 12.96
C PRO A 827 2.14 -0.32 14.10
N GLU A 828 2.22 -1.04 15.21
CA GLU A 828 3.14 -0.77 16.32
C GLU A 828 4.12 -1.93 16.48
N THR A 829 5.38 -1.73 16.10
CA THR A 829 6.42 -2.75 16.28
C THR A 829 6.84 -2.83 17.75
N VAL A 830 6.70 -4.01 18.34
CA VAL A 830 7.10 -4.32 19.71
C VAL A 830 8.59 -4.67 19.73
N VAL A 831 9.39 -3.82 20.35
CA VAL A 831 10.86 -3.98 20.40
C VAL A 831 11.41 -4.19 21.81
N ALA A 832 10.58 -4.04 22.84
CA ALA A 832 10.99 -4.13 24.23
C ALA A 832 9.95 -4.84 25.09
N SER A 833 10.42 -5.48 26.16
CA SER A 833 9.55 -6.05 27.19
C SER A 833 8.72 -4.95 27.86
N GLY A 834 7.47 -5.24 28.19
CA GLY A 834 6.60 -4.28 28.85
C GLY A 834 5.14 -4.72 28.87
N SER A 835 4.31 -3.91 29.54
CA SER A 835 2.86 -4.08 29.52
C SER A 835 2.27 -3.30 28.35
N TYR A 836 1.45 -3.97 27.55
CA TYR A 836 0.83 -3.43 26.35
C TYR A 836 -0.69 -3.45 26.48
N LEU A 837 -1.31 -2.44 25.87
CA LEU A 837 -2.75 -2.34 25.70
C LEU A 837 -3.06 -2.29 24.21
N LEU A 838 -3.96 -3.15 23.76
CA LEU A 838 -4.44 -3.18 22.39
C LEU A 838 -5.96 -3.05 22.40
N GLU A 839 -6.43 -1.89 21.96
CA GLU A 839 -7.86 -1.61 21.79
C GLU A 839 -8.42 -2.43 20.63
N ASP A 840 -9.73 -2.69 20.65
CA ASP A 840 -10.47 -3.27 19.54
C ASP A 840 -10.06 -2.63 18.20
N VAL A 841 -9.72 -3.45 17.21
CA VAL A 841 -9.28 -2.97 15.90
C VAL A 841 -10.36 -2.14 15.21
N ARG A 842 -11.63 -2.39 15.52
CA ARG A 842 -12.79 -1.64 15.00
C ARG A 842 -12.79 -0.18 15.43
N GLU A 843 -12.12 0.15 16.53
CA GLU A 843 -12.08 1.50 17.10
C GLU A 843 -10.73 2.18 16.90
N SER A 844 -9.65 1.42 17.01
CA SER A 844 -8.29 1.97 17.01
C SER A 844 -7.62 1.94 15.65
N ALA A 845 -8.02 1.03 14.76
CA ALA A 845 -7.27 0.65 13.56
C ALA A 845 -5.78 0.40 13.85
N ARG A 846 -5.45 -0.18 15.02
CA ARG A 846 -4.08 -0.48 15.44
C ARG A 846 -3.84 -1.99 15.47
N VAL A 847 -2.63 -2.38 15.08
CA VAL A 847 -2.11 -3.74 15.24
C VAL A 847 -0.72 -3.68 15.84
N MET A 848 -0.29 -4.74 16.52
CA MET A 848 1.10 -4.86 17.01
C MET A 848 1.87 -5.87 16.17
N ILE A 849 3.14 -5.59 15.90
CA ILE A 849 4.03 -6.49 15.15
C ILE A 849 5.14 -6.99 16.06
N LEU A 850 5.33 -8.32 16.12
CA LEU A 850 6.48 -8.97 16.75
C LEU A 850 7.41 -9.48 15.63
N PRO A 851 8.42 -8.72 15.22
CA PRO A 851 9.25 -9.07 14.06
C PRO A 851 10.29 -10.14 14.42
N ARG A 852 10.56 -11.04 13.47
CA ARG A 852 11.74 -11.91 13.55
C ARG A 852 13.01 -11.08 13.33
N ARG A 853 13.87 -11.01 14.36
CA ARG A 853 15.04 -10.13 14.42
C ARG A 853 16.21 -10.57 13.52
N ASP A 854 16.32 -11.86 13.25
CA ASP A 854 17.38 -12.47 12.42
C ASP A 854 16.94 -12.72 10.97
N SER A 855 15.66 -12.52 10.65
CA SER A 855 15.18 -12.49 9.27
C SER A 855 15.25 -11.06 8.74
N ALA A 856 15.31 -10.89 7.42
CA ALA A 856 15.16 -9.57 6.79
C ALA A 856 13.71 -9.02 6.91
N HIS A 857 13.09 -9.17 8.09
CA HIS A 857 11.71 -8.83 8.44
C HIS A 857 10.63 -9.56 7.63
N LYS A 858 10.97 -10.71 7.06
CA LYS A 858 10.06 -11.52 6.23
C LYS A 858 9.23 -12.50 7.04
N GLU A 859 9.42 -12.53 8.35
CA GLU A 859 8.64 -13.38 9.24
C GLU A 859 8.34 -12.59 10.50
N TYR A 860 7.09 -12.59 10.93
CA TYR A 860 6.64 -11.79 12.05
C TYR A 860 5.29 -12.30 12.58
N PHE A 861 4.93 -11.89 13.79
CA PHE A 861 3.57 -12.03 14.28
C PHE A 861 2.83 -10.69 14.20
N VAL A 862 1.56 -10.71 13.81
CA VAL A 862 0.62 -9.60 13.89
C VAL A 862 -0.40 -9.90 14.99
N LEU A 863 -0.51 -8.99 15.94
CA LEU A 863 -1.45 -9.05 17.05
C LEU A 863 -2.57 -8.06 16.79
N GLU A 864 -3.80 -8.55 16.82
CA GLU A 864 -5.03 -7.77 16.60
C GLU A 864 -6.03 -8.08 17.71
N SER A 865 -6.65 -7.07 18.31
CA SER A 865 -7.71 -7.27 19.30
C SER A 865 -9.07 -7.32 18.60
N ARG A 866 -9.84 -8.37 18.84
CA ARG A 866 -11.16 -8.65 18.22
C ARG A 866 -12.21 -8.89 19.28
N PHE A 867 -13.39 -8.33 19.07
CA PHE A 867 -14.51 -8.48 20.00
C PHE A 867 -15.77 -8.81 19.22
N ASP A 868 -16.38 -9.95 19.54
CA ASP A 868 -17.67 -10.33 18.96
C ASP A 868 -18.72 -9.27 19.26
N SER A 869 -19.63 -9.08 18.31
CA SER A 869 -20.85 -8.35 18.58
C SER A 869 -21.99 -9.30 18.79
N ASP A 870 -22.54 -9.32 20.01
CA ASP A 870 -23.79 -10.04 20.34
C ASP A 870 -25.01 -9.51 19.57
N VAL A 871 -24.85 -8.42 18.84
CA VAL A 871 -25.91 -7.78 18.07
C VAL A 871 -25.75 -8.26 16.63
N PRO A 872 -26.66 -9.13 16.13
CA PRO A 872 -26.86 -9.25 14.70
C PRO A 872 -27.01 -7.81 14.22
N ASN A 873 -26.10 -7.37 13.35
CA ASN A 873 -26.06 -6.03 12.76
C ASN A 873 -25.35 -4.91 13.51
N ASP A 874 -24.30 -5.21 14.26
CA ASP A 874 -23.33 -4.17 14.59
C ASP A 874 -22.83 -3.51 13.30
N PRO A 875 -22.96 -2.18 13.15
CA PRO A 875 -22.37 -1.49 12.00
C PRO A 875 -20.85 -1.64 11.97
N ARG A 876 -20.23 -2.05 13.08
CA ARG A 876 -18.80 -2.30 13.15
C ARG A 876 -18.41 -3.73 12.79
N TYR A 877 -19.33 -4.59 12.35
CA TYR A 877 -19.04 -5.98 11.97
C TYR A 877 -18.39 -6.79 13.13
N ASP A 878 -17.81 -7.95 12.82
CA ASP A 878 -17.49 -9.02 13.76
C ASP A 878 -18.73 -9.58 14.46
N TYR A 879 -19.83 -9.75 13.71
CA TYR A 879 -21.00 -10.49 14.20
C TYR A 879 -20.79 -11.99 14.07
N ASN A 880 -21.07 -12.73 15.14
CA ASN A 880 -21.02 -14.19 15.20
C ASN A 880 -19.62 -14.71 14.85
N ILE A 881 -18.58 -13.98 15.27
CA ILE A 881 -17.24 -14.55 15.29
C ILE A 881 -17.18 -15.53 16.46
N VAL A 882 -16.51 -16.66 16.25
CA VAL A 882 -16.45 -17.78 17.19
C VAL A 882 -15.94 -17.43 18.59
N ASP A 883 -15.18 -16.35 18.73
CA ASP A 883 -14.58 -15.95 19.99
C ASP A 883 -14.25 -14.44 20.01
N GLN A 884 -13.93 -13.91 21.19
CA GLN A 884 -13.40 -12.57 21.41
C GLN A 884 -12.07 -12.63 22.17
N GLY A 885 -11.12 -11.76 21.82
CA GLY A 885 -9.81 -11.73 22.44
C GLY A 885 -8.73 -11.22 21.49
N LEU A 886 -7.51 -11.68 21.71
CA LEU A 886 -6.34 -11.36 20.91
C LEU A 886 -6.18 -12.41 19.80
N ALA A 887 -6.33 -11.98 18.55
CA ALA A 887 -5.95 -12.74 17.37
C ALA A 887 -4.44 -12.57 17.14
N ILE A 888 -3.74 -13.68 16.95
CA ILE A 888 -2.30 -13.69 16.72
C ILE A 888 -2.04 -14.37 15.39
N TYR A 889 -1.74 -13.59 14.38
CA TYR A 889 -1.39 -14.07 13.06
C TYR A 889 0.12 -14.24 12.98
N HIS A 890 0.62 -15.38 12.54
CA HIS A 890 2.01 -15.51 12.13
C HIS A 890 2.08 -15.38 10.62
N VAL A 891 2.91 -14.46 10.18
CA VAL A 891 3.06 -14.06 8.79
C VAL A 891 4.47 -14.43 8.35
N ILE A 892 4.56 -15.13 7.22
CA ILE A 892 5.79 -15.50 6.53
C ILE A 892 5.65 -14.96 5.11
N GLU A 893 6.59 -14.12 4.70
CA GLU A 893 6.63 -13.47 3.39
C GLU A 893 7.66 -14.16 2.47
N PRO A 894 7.40 -14.28 1.15
CA PRO A 894 8.33 -14.83 0.20
C PRO A 894 9.50 -13.91 -0.03
N GLY A 895 10.68 -14.53 -0.16
CA GLY A 895 11.79 -13.87 -0.81
C GLY A 895 11.41 -13.50 -2.24
N ALA A 896 12.00 -12.41 -2.75
CA ALA A 896 11.77 -11.89 -4.10
C ALA A 896 12.02 -12.90 -5.25
N GLY A 897 12.62 -14.07 -4.96
CA GLY A 897 12.84 -15.17 -5.92
C GLY A 897 11.73 -16.21 -6.00
N CYS A 898 10.70 -16.16 -5.15
CA CYS A 898 9.61 -17.14 -5.17
C CYS A 898 8.50 -16.76 -6.15
N VAL A 899 8.62 -17.24 -7.38
CA VAL A 899 7.64 -17.03 -8.45
C VAL A 899 6.62 -18.17 -8.46
N THR A 900 5.35 -17.82 -8.29
CA THR A 900 4.20 -18.71 -8.44
C THR A 900 4.02 -19.09 -9.91
N GLY A 901 4.32 -20.33 -10.30
CA GLY A 901 4.00 -20.83 -11.65
C GLY A 901 4.92 -21.93 -12.21
N ALA A 902 6.14 -22.09 -11.70
CA ALA A 902 7.05 -23.16 -12.10
C ALA A 902 7.33 -24.09 -10.90
N TRP A 903 6.66 -25.23 -10.85
CA TRP A 903 6.76 -26.16 -9.72
C TRP A 903 8.03 -27.03 -9.80
N PRO A 904 8.91 -27.06 -8.77
CA PRO A 904 9.26 -26.00 -7.83
C PRO A 904 10.50 -25.18 -8.32
N PRO A 905 10.59 -23.87 -8.05
CA PRO A 905 11.81 -23.10 -8.27
C PRO A 905 12.84 -23.51 -7.19
N SER A 906 14.08 -23.82 -7.58
CA SER A 906 15.15 -24.21 -6.65
C SER A 906 15.49 -23.15 -5.59
N ASP A 907 15.06 -21.91 -5.80
CA ASP A 907 15.35 -20.79 -4.90
C ASP A 907 14.25 -20.57 -3.85
N CYS A 908 13.19 -21.40 -3.83
CA CYS A 908 12.18 -21.46 -2.77
C CYS A 908 12.44 -22.54 -1.71
N ASP A 909 13.61 -23.18 -1.74
CA ASP A 909 14.03 -24.26 -0.83
C ASP A 909 13.99 -23.90 0.67
N THR A 910 13.72 -22.64 1.04
CA THR A 910 13.65 -22.17 2.43
C THR A 910 12.27 -22.26 3.09
N TYR A 911 11.22 -22.69 2.39
CA TYR A 911 9.91 -22.89 3.01
C TYR A 911 9.85 -24.22 3.75
N THR A 912 10.62 -24.32 4.85
CA THR A 912 10.44 -25.40 5.81
C THR A 912 9.02 -25.30 6.36
N PRO A 913 8.18 -26.34 6.22
CA PRO A 913 6.85 -26.33 6.80
C PRO A 913 6.98 -26.01 8.30
N PRO A 914 6.12 -25.13 8.84
CA PRO A 914 6.12 -24.84 10.26
C PRO A 914 6.08 -26.11 11.08
N THR A 915 6.70 -26.08 12.26
CA THR A 915 6.70 -27.25 13.15
C THR A 915 5.25 -27.70 13.39
N CYS A 916 4.99 -29.00 13.20
CA CYS A 916 3.67 -29.65 13.25
C CYS A 916 2.74 -29.49 12.05
N VAL A 917 3.19 -28.87 10.96
CA VAL A 917 2.52 -28.94 9.66
C VAL A 917 3.16 -30.05 8.85
N ALA A 918 2.37 -31.02 8.39
CA ALA A 918 2.88 -32.09 7.54
C ALA A 918 3.41 -31.50 6.21
N PRO A 919 4.60 -31.91 5.73
CA PRO A 919 5.14 -31.40 4.46
C PRO A 919 4.18 -31.56 3.28
N SER A 920 3.40 -32.63 3.20
CA SER A 920 2.43 -32.85 2.13
C SER A 920 1.29 -31.81 2.12
N ILE A 921 0.81 -31.44 3.30
CA ILE A 921 -0.24 -30.41 3.44
C ILE A 921 0.35 -29.05 3.04
N TRP A 922 1.55 -28.77 3.51
CA TRP A 922 2.27 -27.56 3.15
C TRP A 922 2.53 -27.44 1.65
N GLU A 923 3.06 -28.50 1.02
CA GLU A 923 3.38 -28.59 -0.41
C GLU A 923 2.14 -28.41 -1.30
N GLU A 924 0.99 -29.00 -0.93
CA GLU A 924 -0.28 -28.81 -1.64
C GLU A 924 -0.80 -27.37 -1.53
N HIS A 925 -0.46 -26.67 -0.45
CA HIS A 925 -0.87 -25.29 -0.21
C HIS A 925 0.03 -24.24 -0.84
N VAL A 926 1.28 -24.55 -1.21
CA VAL A 926 2.22 -23.58 -1.86
C VAL A 926 1.66 -22.96 -3.14
N ALA A 927 0.66 -23.59 -3.79
CA ALA A 927 -0.02 -23.02 -4.95
C ALA A 927 -0.81 -21.72 -4.63
N ASN A 928 -1.20 -21.49 -3.38
CA ASN A 928 -1.80 -20.25 -2.89
C ASN A 928 -0.94 -19.75 -1.72
N PHE A 929 -0.20 -18.68 -1.95
CA PHE A 929 0.86 -18.24 -1.05
C PHE A 929 0.34 -17.86 0.33
N VAL A 930 -0.82 -17.24 0.41
CA VAL A 930 -1.42 -16.80 1.69
C VAL A 930 -1.66 -17.96 2.62
N ARG A 931 -1.93 -19.14 2.07
CA ARG A 931 -2.08 -20.37 2.87
C ARG A 931 -0.77 -20.85 3.48
N ALA A 932 0.35 -20.64 2.78
CA ALA A 932 1.67 -20.91 3.32
C ALA A 932 2.20 -19.74 4.18
N GLY A 933 1.75 -18.52 3.92
CA GLY A 933 2.26 -17.30 4.53
C GLY A 933 1.52 -16.87 5.80
N LEU A 934 0.25 -17.21 5.97
CA LEU A 934 -0.60 -16.68 7.04
C LEU A 934 -1.21 -17.81 7.88
N ARG A 935 -0.92 -17.80 9.19
CA ARG A 935 -1.59 -18.71 10.15
C ARG A 935 -2.11 -17.98 11.37
N LEU A 936 -3.24 -18.43 11.92
CA LEU A 936 -3.72 -18.04 13.23
C LEU A 936 -3.09 -18.95 14.30
N VAL A 937 -2.41 -18.35 15.27
CA VAL A 937 -1.90 -19.04 16.47
C VAL A 937 -3.06 -19.16 17.45
N GLN A 938 -3.61 -20.37 17.58
CA GLN A 938 -4.75 -20.64 18.45
C GLN A 938 -4.31 -21.01 19.88
N PRO A 939 -5.14 -20.70 20.91
CA PRO A 939 -4.96 -21.28 22.23
C PRO A 939 -5.13 -22.80 22.17
N ASP A 940 -4.44 -23.54 23.04
CA ASP A 940 -4.63 -24.99 23.14
C ASP A 940 -6.11 -25.26 23.41
N GLY A 941 -6.79 -25.88 22.44
CA GLY A 941 -8.22 -26.12 22.52
C GLY A 941 -8.50 -27.01 23.72
N ALA A 942 -9.03 -26.45 24.80
CA ALA A 942 -9.73 -27.26 25.78
C ALA A 942 -10.90 -27.90 25.04
N HIS A 943 -10.83 -29.22 24.81
CA HIS A 943 -11.97 -29.99 24.36
C HIS A 943 -13.16 -29.74 25.31
N VAL A 944 -14.13 -28.93 24.89
CA VAL A 944 -15.40 -28.86 25.61
C VAL A 944 -16.25 -29.99 25.07
N THR A 945 -16.18 -31.12 25.76
CA THR A 945 -17.10 -32.23 25.48
C THR A 945 -18.46 -31.88 26.07
N THR A 946 -19.35 -31.31 25.26
CA THR A 946 -20.76 -31.10 25.61
C THR A 946 -21.47 -32.44 25.46
N CYS A 947 -21.77 -33.08 26.60
CA CYS A 947 -22.55 -34.31 26.61
C CYS A 947 -24.03 -34.02 26.87
N TRP A 948 -24.90 -34.31 25.90
CA TRP A 948 -26.34 -34.44 26.13
C TRP A 948 -26.75 -35.92 26.20
N LEU A 949 -27.93 -36.15 26.76
CA LEU A 949 -28.62 -37.42 26.60
C LEU A 949 -29.54 -37.25 25.39
N ASP A 950 -29.44 -38.13 24.39
CA ASP A 950 -30.41 -38.18 23.31
C ASP A 950 -31.79 -38.65 23.82
N ASP A 951 -32.78 -38.68 22.93
CA ASP A 951 -34.15 -39.10 23.27
C ASP A 951 -34.22 -40.56 23.80
N ASP A 952 -33.15 -41.35 23.63
CA ASP A 952 -33.00 -42.73 24.12
C ASP A 952 -32.15 -42.82 25.41
N ASP A 953 -31.89 -41.70 26.10
CA ASP A 953 -31.01 -41.60 27.27
C ASP A 953 -29.56 -42.07 26.99
N GLN A 954 -29.11 -42.10 25.73
CA GLN A 954 -27.71 -42.34 25.40
C GLN A 954 -26.92 -41.04 25.46
N ARG A 955 -25.75 -41.12 26.09
CA ARG A 955 -24.85 -39.98 26.23
C ARG A 955 -24.15 -39.72 24.90
N GLN A 956 -24.69 -38.81 24.10
CA GLN A 956 -23.99 -38.21 22.98
C GLN A 956 -23.12 -37.08 23.52
N CYS A 957 -21.84 -37.12 23.14
CA CYS A 957 -20.84 -36.19 23.60
C CYS A 957 -20.23 -35.57 22.36
N ASP A 958 -20.61 -34.35 22.04
CA ASP A 958 -19.98 -33.61 20.96
C ASP A 958 -18.78 -32.88 21.55
N THR A 959 -17.65 -33.00 20.88
CA THR A 959 -16.46 -32.23 21.25
C THR A 959 -16.52 -30.95 20.42
N GLU A 960 -16.96 -29.86 21.06
CA GLU A 960 -17.03 -28.55 20.43
C GLU A 960 -15.70 -27.81 20.67
N TYR A 961 -15.07 -27.36 19.57
CA TYR A 961 -13.91 -26.48 19.61
C TYR A 961 -14.42 -25.05 19.80
N GLU A 962 -14.36 -24.51 21.02
CA GLU A 962 -14.98 -23.21 21.33
C GLU A 962 -14.00 -22.02 21.35
N GLN A 963 -12.67 -22.22 21.30
CA GLN A 963 -11.72 -21.11 21.43
C GLN A 963 -10.82 -20.98 20.21
N THR A 964 -10.89 -19.81 19.56
CA THR A 964 -9.97 -19.45 18.46
C THR A 964 -9.13 -18.22 18.80
N LEU A 965 -9.50 -17.44 19.82
CA LEU A 965 -8.81 -16.23 20.23
C LEU A 965 -8.30 -16.33 21.67
N TRP A 966 -7.25 -15.56 21.97
CA TRP A 966 -6.65 -15.55 23.29
C TRP A 966 -7.35 -14.52 24.19
N GLY A 967 -7.99 -14.94 25.29
CA GLY A 967 -8.58 -13.98 26.22
C GLY A 967 -9.77 -14.44 27.04
N THR A 968 -10.47 -15.51 26.64
CA THR A 968 -11.69 -15.98 27.33
C THR A 968 -11.46 -16.51 28.74
N SER A 969 -10.24 -16.96 29.05
CA SER A 969 -9.82 -17.30 30.41
C SER A 969 -8.75 -16.32 30.90
N SER A 970 -9.02 -15.61 32.00
CA SER A 970 -8.13 -14.58 32.52
C SER A 970 -6.75 -15.15 32.86
N GLY A 971 -5.69 -14.57 32.28
CA GLY A 971 -4.30 -14.87 32.66
C GLY A 971 -3.59 -15.91 31.79
N GLN A 972 -4.09 -16.18 30.58
CA GLN A 972 -3.37 -17.00 29.59
C GLN A 972 -1.98 -16.42 29.30
N SER A 973 -1.04 -17.29 29.00
CA SER A 973 0.32 -16.95 28.60
C SER A 973 0.75 -17.83 27.44
N ILE A 974 1.55 -17.28 26.54
CA ILE A 974 2.16 -17.97 25.41
C ILE A 974 3.66 -17.92 25.61
N ALA A 975 4.28 -19.10 25.70
CA ALA A 975 5.71 -19.22 25.91
C ALA A 975 6.46 -19.21 24.57
N ASP A 976 7.71 -18.78 24.64
CA ASP A 976 8.66 -18.83 23.52
C ASP A 976 9.31 -20.22 23.43
N VAL A 977 9.56 -20.81 24.59
CA VAL A 977 10.24 -22.10 24.75
C VAL A 977 9.32 -23.12 25.40
N GLY A 978 9.41 -24.37 24.94
CA GLY A 978 8.58 -25.48 25.38
C GLY A 978 8.73 -26.67 24.45
N THR A 979 8.11 -27.79 24.82
CA THR A 979 8.01 -28.97 23.97
C THR A 979 6.73 -28.84 23.17
N LEU A 980 6.84 -28.58 21.87
CA LEU A 980 5.74 -28.75 20.93
C LEU A 980 5.84 -30.20 20.42
N SER A 981 5.00 -31.09 20.95
CA SER A 981 4.95 -32.48 20.49
C SER A 981 3.89 -32.61 19.41
N CYS A 982 4.30 -32.63 18.15
CA CYS A 982 3.37 -32.85 17.06
C CYS A 982 2.77 -34.26 17.18
N PRO A 983 1.43 -34.40 17.11
CA PRO A 983 0.82 -35.71 17.11
C PRO A 983 1.27 -36.49 15.86
N PRO A 984 1.30 -37.83 15.94
CA PRO A 984 1.70 -38.68 14.83
C PRO A 984 0.72 -38.63 13.65
N ILE A 985 -0.50 -38.14 13.87
CA ILE A 985 -1.56 -37.96 12.89
C ILE A 985 -1.94 -36.47 12.90
N VAL A 986 -1.95 -35.83 11.74
CA VAL A 986 -2.37 -34.43 11.60
C VAL A 986 -3.83 -34.32 12.05
N GLY A 987 -4.10 -33.42 13.00
CA GLY A 987 -5.43 -33.16 13.53
C GLY A 987 -5.86 -34.00 14.72
N ASP A 988 -5.02 -34.91 15.19
CA ASP A 988 -5.14 -35.33 16.57
C ASP A 988 -4.82 -34.11 17.45
N PRO A 989 -5.50 -33.94 18.59
CA PRO A 989 -5.19 -32.85 19.49
C PRO A 989 -3.73 -32.90 19.95
N LEU A 990 -3.16 -31.73 20.20
CA LEU A 990 -1.85 -31.63 20.82
C LEU A 990 -1.82 -32.47 22.11
N PRO A 991 -0.75 -33.26 22.36
CA PRO A 991 -0.58 -33.97 23.61
C PRO A 991 -0.78 -33.04 24.80
N ALA A 992 -1.40 -33.51 25.89
CA ALA A 992 -1.75 -32.69 27.05
C ALA A 992 -0.56 -31.98 27.75
N ASP A 993 0.67 -32.30 27.38
CA ASP A 993 1.91 -31.67 27.82
C ASP A 993 2.52 -30.69 26.79
N SER A 994 1.93 -30.59 25.60
CA SER A 994 2.23 -29.55 24.62
C SER A 994 1.57 -28.25 25.06
N ALA A 995 2.22 -27.14 24.75
CA ALA A 995 1.65 -25.82 24.92
C ALA A 995 1.79 -25.07 23.59
N PRO A 996 0.83 -24.22 23.22
CA PRO A 996 0.99 -23.26 22.13
C PRO A 996 2.22 -22.39 22.38
N LEU A 997 3.11 -22.31 21.38
CA LEU A 997 4.35 -21.57 21.44
C LEU A 997 4.41 -20.50 20.35
N LEU A 998 5.02 -19.37 20.65
CA LEU A 998 5.49 -18.44 19.62
C LEU A 998 6.80 -18.98 19.05
N ARG A 999 6.73 -19.64 17.89
CA ARG A 999 7.87 -20.20 17.16
C ARG A 999 7.88 -19.71 15.73
N TRP A 1000 9.07 -19.46 15.21
CA TRP A 1000 9.26 -19.27 13.78
C TRP A 1000 9.01 -20.57 13.01
N ALA A 1001 8.82 -20.49 11.71
CA ALA A 1001 8.51 -21.59 10.81
C ALA A 1001 9.58 -22.70 10.89
N ASP A 1002 10.84 -22.32 11.02
CA ASP A 1002 11.96 -23.25 11.21
C ASP A 1002 11.99 -23.92 12.60
N GLY A 1003 11.02 -23.63 13.46
CA GLY A 1003 10.89 -24.17 14.82
C GLY A 1003 11.77 -23.49 15.86
N THR A 1004 12.56 -22.48 15.48
CA THR A 1004 13.36 -21.72 16.45
C THR A 1004 12.46 -20.86 17.36
N PRO A 1005 12.90 -20.59 18.60
CA PRO A 1005 12.21 -19.65 19.49
C PRO A 1005 11.99 -18.30 18.78
N SER A 1006 10.80 -17.74 18.95
CA SER A 1006 10.49 -16.39 18.46
C SER A 1006 11.30 -15.28 19.12
N GLY A 1007 11.76 -15.50 20.35
CA GLY A 1007 12.30 -14.44 21.21
C GLY A 1007 11.21 -13.60 21.89
N TYR A 1008 9.94 -14.00 21.80
CA TYR A 1008 8.80 -13.29 22.40
C TYR A 1008 7.96 -14.23 23.28
N GLU A 1009 7.59 -13.76 24.47
CA GLU A 1009 6.55 -14.38 25.30
C GLU A 1009 5.43 -13.38 25.55
N LEU A 1010 4.19 -13.88 25.62
CA LEU A 1010 3.03 -13.09 26.03
C LEU A 1010 2.52 -13.61 27.37
N HIS A 1011 2.30 -12.73 28.33
CA HIS A 1011 1.81 -13.09 29.66
C HIS A 1011 0.59 -12.30 30.05
N GLY A 1012 -0.25 -12.90 30.91
CA GLY A 1012 -1.34 -12.19 31.55
C GLY A 1012 -2.38 -11.65 30.56
N ILE A 1013 -2.58 -12.33 29.42
CA ILE A 1013 -3.56 -11.96 28.40
C ILE A 1013 -4.94 -11.95 29.07
N ARG A 1014 -5.60 -10.80 29.03
CA ARG A 1014 -6.89 -10.58 29.68
C ARG A 1014 -7.64 -9.39 29.07
N PHE A 1015 -8.95 -9.38 29.27
CA PHE A 1015 -9.79 -8.22 29.02
C PHE A 1015 -9.58 -7.13 30.08
N GLU A 1016 -9.50 -5.89 29.63
CA GLU A 1016 -9.68 -4.69 30.44
C GLU A 1016 -11.04 -4.03 30.12
N ALA A 1017 -11.39 -3.00 30.88
CA ALA A 1017 -12.61 -2.24 30.61
C ALA A 1017 -12.53 -1.53 29.24
N GLY A 1018 -13.59 -1.65 28.43
CA GLY A 1018 -13.75 -0.87 27.20
C GLY A 1018 -13.26 -1.53 25.91
N ALA A 1019 -13.47 -2.84 25.73
CA ALA A 1019 -13.02 -3.58 24.54
C ALA A 1019 -11.50 -3.42 24.29
N VAL A 1020 -10.70 -3.65 25.35
CA VAL A 1020 -9.24 -3.56 25.32
C VAL A 1020 -8.64 -4.86 25.82
N MET A 1021 -7.62 -5.35 25.12
CA MET A 1021 -6.78 -6.47 25.56
C MET A 1021 -5.53 -5.93 26.25
N ALA A 1022 -5.22 -6.47 27.43
CA ALA A 1022 -3.98 -6.21 28.14
C ALA A 1022 -3.14 -7.48 28.24
N PHE A 1023 -1.84 -7.34 28.02
CA PHE A 1023 -0.86 -8.41 28.12
C PHE A 1023 0.53 -7.83 28.35
N ASP A 1024 1.40 -8.62 28.96
CA ASP A 1024 2.82 -8.30 29.07
C ASP A 1024 3.57 -9.02 27.96
N VAL A 1025 4.42 -8.31 27.23
CA VAL A 1025 5.38 -8.92 26.30
C VAL A 1025 6.72 -9.03 27.00
N VAL A 1026 7.35 -10.20 26.93
CA VAL A 1026 8.76 -10.39 27.29
C VAL A 1026 9.53 -10.64 26.01
N VAL A 1027 10.47 -9.76 25.72
CA VAL A 1027 11.39 -9.86 24.60
C VAL A 1027 12.71 -10.42 25.12
N LYS A 1028 13.18 -11.49 24.51
CA LYS A 1028 14.42 -12.20 24.84
C LYS A 1028 15.51 -11.89 23.81
N ASP A 1029 16.74 -11.91 24.30
CA ASP A 1029 17.95 -11.74 23.49
C ASP A 1029 18.47 -13.07 22.95
#